data_AF-A0A536D2F4-F1
#
_entry.id   AF-A0A536D2F4-F1
#
_cell.length_a   1.000
_cell.length_b   1.000
_cell.length_c   1.000
_cell.angle_alpha   90.00
_cell.angle_beta   90.00
_cell.angle_gamma   90.00
#
_symmetry.space_group_name_H-M   'P 1'
#
loop_
_entity.id
_entity.type
_entity.pdbx_description
1 polymer ?
#
loop_
_entity_poly.entity_id
_entity_poly.type
_entity_poly.pdbx_seq_one_letter_code
_entity_poly.pdbx_strand_id
1 'polypeptide(L)'
;MNHAGRPARLPRGFAVAVTALVAFAALVGYSDIALKGPAHIPVLLDSANGFVRGTYGRDTSCLPPAGSDDNGCHWGTGVSTMIADGFNVVQTDPYIFEGHDGALDALAAEGLKGIVYMGGWDNSSCTFTMSNTAFDSIVNGIKGDAVARSAVYAYYIADEPHVSACPGAPAAFAARTARLHTDDSTQKSFTVIQDYDNGLFGQSYYAKWMGTVDVIGFDVYPCNFSNGADFNLSPTSKTRQACDLGSGGKVQTDAGYIQGAGFGSAGTCTLYNGSTSACTPYLALMQDFQDCYYELPANSDLRNQATDWATYGTKKSGIVIFSWNFYGNLCTPPSKPAISIGVQLDNCASDPTTNPTDIMPPSTPDCFGNTAELLYDNTHLFDLCPVPTPTDVYTACSLAQYRLAGSDGATWQMLDPAQLKIEFTPGSDVRAIVSGNADLWTATAGLNQDLAIAVNGSVAAWKESGGFAGTFSPNAAFVQTVYNLTGGVDYTFDLRWKTNKPAGPGAIFAGAGPIGGKFSPTRLTVELVATAASVATAASTSQYPLAGSDGATWQAMDSTNLSVPFNAPANGSLVVGGNVDLFTGKSGLNQDVGIAVTGAGYPTTAGQPEAWKESGGYAGTFSPNAAFVQAVVPVTSGTAYTLKLVWKANKASGGATIYAGAGPISSHYSPTRLTVLFLPSTAAAVDRVSALQHHFTGSNGTTWQNMDTAAFMLTITPSNACLVVVGANLDLWTANAGLAQDVGISVSGGAYPTATGQPEAWKESGGYGGTYSPNAAYLHTALELSASTTYTLELVWKTNKPSAGGSIYAGAGPIGSNFSPTRLTLIPIGC
;
A
#
# COMPACT_ATOMS: atom_id res chain seq x y z
N MET A 1 -56.62 39.14 -28.64
CA MET A 1 -58.08 39.35 -28.48
C MET A 1 -58.65 38.15 -27.72
N ASN A 2 -59.26 38.46 -26.58
CA ASN A 2 -60.13 37.64 -25.73
C ASN A 2 -61.12 36.75 -26.50
N HIS A 3 -61.35 35.48 -26.15
CA HIS A 3 -62.37 34.89 -25.23
C HIS A 3 -63.06 33.76 -26.06
N ALA A 4 -63.64 32.66 -25.60
CA ALA A 4 -63.95 31.95 -24.35
C ALA A 4 -64.34 30.50 -24.81
N GLY A 5 -64.20 29.41 -24.07
CA GLY A 5 -65.01 29.02 -22.91
C GLY A 5 -65.62 27.61 -23.10
N ARG A 6 -65.04 26.60 -22.40
CA ARG A 6 -65.59 25.42 -21.64
C ARG A 6 -67.00 24.82 -21.95
N PRO A 7 -67.38 23.64 -21.39
CA PRO A 7 -66.69 22.34 -21.19
C PRO A 7 -67.62 21.10 -21.40
N ALA A 8 -67.11 19.85 -21.31
CA ALA A 8 -67.93 18.68 -20.94
C ALA A 8 -67.10 17.60 -20.22
N ARG A 9 -67.61 17.10 -19.09
CA ARG A 9 -67.07 16.02 -18.24
C ARG A 9 -67.69 14.67 -18.61
N LEU A 10 -66.99 13.56 -18.31
CA LEU A 10 -67.45 12.27 -17.71
C LEU A 10 -66.31 11.21 -17.87
N PRO A 11 -66.29 10.07 -17.15
CA PRO A 11 -66.25 9.89 -15.70
C PRO A 11 -65.12 8.96 -15.22
N ARG A 12 -64.97 8.88 -13.90
CA ARG A 12 -64.16 7.90 -13.17
C ARG A 12 -64.89 6.57 -13.02
N GLY A 13 -64.11 5.49 -12.97
CA GLY A 13 -64.45 4.28 -12.23
C GLY A 13 -63.68 3.09 -12.77
N PHE A 14 -62.77 2.51 -11.99
CA PHE A 14 -62.73 1.07 -11.73
C PHE A 14 -61.67 0.79 -10.65
N ALA A 15 -62.07 -0.02 -9.67
CA ALA A 15 -61.31 -0.42 -8.51
C ALA A 15 -61.17 -1.96 -8.53
N VAL A 16 -59.98 -2.45 -8.16
CA VAL A 16 -59.68 -3.77 -7.52
C VAL A 16 -59.90 -5.02 -8.39
N ALA A 17 -59.08 -6.08 -8.43
CA ALA A 17 -57.69 -6.38 -8.08
C ALA A 17 -57.39 -7.83 -8.56
N VAL A 18 -56.10 -8.15 -8.72
CA VAL A 18 -55.47 -9.48 -8.52
C VAL A 18 -55.80 -10.60 -9.53
N THR A 19 -54.79 -10.95 -10.36
CA THR A 19 -54.12 -12.28 -10.50
C THR A 19 -53.69 -12.53 -11.95
N ALA A 20 -52.42 -12.92 -12.14
CA ALA A 20 -51.84 -13.65 -13.27
C ALA A 20 -51.88 -13.00 -14.67
N LEU A 21 -50.72 -12.51 -15.13
CA LEU A 21 -50.00 -12.99 -16.33
C LEU A 21 -48.79 -12.08 -16.59
N VAL A 22 -47.60 -12.54 -16.19
CA VAL A 22 -46.34 -12.10 -16.78
C VAL A 22 -46.06 -13.06 -17.92
N ALA A 23 -46.41 -12.66 -19.14
CA ALA A 23 -45.93 -13.31 -20.35
C ALA A 23 -46.02 -12.31 -21.51
N PHE A 24 -44.90 -12.19 -22.24
CA PHE A 24 -44.74 -11.52 -23.54
C PHE A 24 -44.67 -9.99 -23.56
N ALA A 25 -43.48 -9.46 -23.26
CA ALA A 25 -42.92 -8.30 -23.97
C ALA A 25 -41.38 -8.35 -23.91
N ALA A 26 -40.79 -9.31 -24.62
CA ALA A 26 -39.37 -9.32 -24.95
C ALA A 26 -39.24 -9.52 -26.46
N LEU A 27 -39.28 -8.42 -27.21
CA LEU A 27 -38.74 -8.37 -28.56
C LEU A 27 -38.50 -6.90 -28.92
N VAL A 28 -37.26 -6.65 -29.34
CA VAL A 28 -36.67 -5.42 -29.89
C VAL A 28 -36.09 -4.44 -28.85
N GLY A 29 -34.78 -4.56 -28.63
CA GLY A 29 -33.96 -3.55 -27.97
C GLY A 29 -32.47 -3.94 -27.99
N TYR A 30 -31.73 -3.38 -28.95
CA TYR A 30 -30.27 -3.16 -28.98
C TYR A 30 -29.36 -4.11 -28.19
N SER A 31 -28.70 -5.02 -28.92
CA SER A 31 -27.49 -5.70 -28.44
C SER A 31 -26.26 -4.96 -28.95
N ASP A 32 -25.54 -4.32 -28.04
CA ASP A 32 -24.13 -4.00 -28.24
C ASP A 32 -23.34 -5.29 -28.42
N ILE A 33 -22.48 -5.25 -29.43
CA ILE A 33 -21.56 -6.32 -29.82
C ILE A 33 -20.46 -6.37 -28.76
N ALA A 34 -20.68 -7.16 -27.70
CA ALA A 34 -19.60 -7.71 -26.92
C ALA A 34 -18.91 -8.78 -27.77
N LEU A 35 -17.63 -8.56 -28.05
CA LEU A 35 -16.72 -9.54 -28.64
C LEU A 35 -16.76 -10.84 -27.83
N LYS A 36 -17.52 -11.83 -28.32
CA LYS A 36 -17.37 -13.21 -27.92
C LYS A 36 -15.96 -13.67 -28.29
N GLY A 37 -15.10 -13.81 -27.28
CA GLY A 37 -13.97 -14.73 -27.35
C GLY A 37 -14.45 -16.16 -27.64
N PRO A 38 -13.53 -17.07 -28.04
CA PRO A 38 -13.89 -18.45 -28.39
C PRO A 38 -14.64 -19.10 -27.21
N ALA A 39 -15.66 -19.90 -27.54
CA ALA A 39 -16.53 -20.55 -26.57
C ALA A 39 -15.72 -21.22 -25.44
N HIS A 40 -15.88 -20.70 -24.21
CA HIS A 40 -15.42 -21.35 -22.99
C HIS A 40 -16.02 -22.75 -22.93
N ILE A 41 -15.19 -23.78 -23.01
CA ILE A 41 -15.58 -25.13 -22.60
C ILE A 41 -15.55 -25.08 -21.07
N PRO A 42 -16.68 -25.18 -20.37
CA PRO A 42 -16.68 -25.18 -18.91
C PRO A 42 -15.88 -26.40 -18.47
N VAL A 43 -14.77 -26.18 -17.75
CA VAL A 43 -14.22 -27.24 -16.93
C VAL A 43 -15.35 -27.68 -16.02
N LEU A 44 -15.65 -28.98 -16.08
CA LEU A 44 -16.78 -29.67 -15.47
C LEU A 44 -16.98 -29.29 -13.99
N LEU A 45 -17.77 -28.26 -13.74
CA LEU A 45 -18.24 -27.88 -12.41
C LEU A 45 -19.76 -27.97 -12.47
N ASP A 46 -20.28 -29.05 -11.88
CA ASP A 46 -21.71 -29.28 -11.75
C ASP A 46 -22.31 -28.11 -10.97
N SER A 47 -23.10 -27.29 -11.66
CA SER A 47 -23.85 -26.16 -11.10
C SER A 47 -25.08 -26.61 -10.31
N ALA A 48 -25.15 -27.88 -9.91
CA ALA A 48 -26.08 -28.35 -8.90
C ALA A 48 -25.80 -27.65 -7.55
N ASN A 49 -26.85 -27.01 -7.01
CA ASN A 49 -26.87 -26.37 -5.68
C ASN A 49 -26.12 -27.19 -4.62
N GLY A 50 -24.86 -26.85 -4.33
CA GLY A 50 -24.07 -27.50 -3.29
C GLY A 50 -22.57 -27.68 -3.55
N PHE A 51 -22.08 -27.49 -4.78
CA PHE A 51 -20.64 -27.56 -5.05
C PHE A 51 -19.91 -26.31 -4.54
N VAL A 52 -18.86 -26.51 -3.73
CA VAL A 52 -18.02 -25.44 -3.19
C VAL A 52 -16.89 -25.12 -4.15
N ARG A 53 -16.80 -23.84 -4.53
CA ARG A 53 -15.61 -23.24 -5.12
C ARG A 53 -15.12 -22.21 -4.11
N GLY A 54 -14.19 -22.65 -3.26
CA GLY A 54 -13.76 -21.92 -2.07
C GLY A 54 -12.35 -21.37 -2.18
N THR A 55 -12.02 -20.41 -1.33
CA THR A 55 -10.64 -19.94 -1.16
C THR A 55 -10.32 -19.60 0.29
N TYR A 56 -9.06 -19.76 0.68
CA TYR A 56 -8.53 -19.40 1.99
C TYR A 56 -7.02 -19.09 1.90
N GLY A 57 -6.49 -18.37 2.89
CA GLY A 57 -5.13 -17.82 2.84
C GLY A 57 -5.13 -16.32 3.12
N ARG A 58 -3.98 -15.65 2.99
CA ARG A 58 -3.81 -14.27 3.48
C ARG A 58 -4.71 -13.27 2.76
N ASP A 59 -4.57 -13.15 1.45
CA ASP A 59 -5.32 -12.18 0.65
C ASP A 59 -6.66 -12.71 0.13
N THR A 60 -7.04 -13.92 0.55
CA THR A 60 -8.29 -14.59 0.20
C THR A 60 -9.21 -14.82 1.39
N SER A 61 -8.84 -14.44 2.62
CA SER A 61 -9.70 -14.52 3.82
C SER A 61 -10.41 -13.20 4.09
N CYS A 62 -11.73 -13.19 4.26
CA CYS A 62 -12.51 -12.00 4.61
C CYS A 62 -12.35 -11.68 6.12
N LEU A 63 -11.69 -10.57 6.46
CA LEU A 63 -11.45 -10.14 7.85
C LEU A 63 -12.27 -8.88 8.23
N PRO A 64 -12.55 -8.66 9.53
CA PRO A 64 -13.22 -7.45 10.00
C PRO A 64 -12.31 -6.21 9.89
N PRO A 65 -12.90 -4.99 9.80
CA PRO A 65 -12.12 -3.75 9.63
C PRO A 65 -11.09 -3.57 10.75
N ALA A 66 -9.83 -3.28 10.37
CA ALA A 66 -8.68 -2.97 11.23
C ALA A 66 -7.75 -4.12 11.68
N GLY A 67 -7.85 -5.31 11.07
CA GLY A 67 -6.80 -6.33 11.17
C GLY A 67 -5.54 -5.97 10.36
N SER A 68 -4.34 -6.31 10.84
CA SER A 68 -3.06 -6.08 10.13
C SER A 68 -2.89 -6.91 8.85
N ASP A 69 -3.74 -7.90 8.65
CA ASP A 69 -3.78 -8.80 7.49
C ASP A 69 -5.10 -8.69 6.71
N ASP A 70 -5.87 -7.62 6.95
CA ASP A 70 -7.17 -7.36 6.30
C ASP A 70 -7.00 -7.06 4.80
N ASN A 71 -7.44 -8.00 3.96
CA ASN A 71 -7.59 -7.82 2.51
C ASN A 71 -8.88 -7.06 2.12
N GLY A 72 -9.64 -6.60 3.10
CA GLY A 72 -10.86 -5.83 2.94
C GLY A 72 -12.02 -6.70 2.45
N CYS A 73 -12.95 -7.04 3.35
CA CYS A 73 -14.34 -7.35 2.98
C CYS A 73 -15.09 -6.10 2.42
N HIS A 74 -14.39 -5.22 1.69
CA HIS A 74 -14.96 -4.08 1.00
C HIS A 74 -15.18 -4.40 -0.48
N TRP A 75 -16.30 -3.91 -0.98
CA TRP A 75 -16.68 -3.97 -2.38
C TRP A 75 -15.55 -3.44 -3.27
N GLY A 76 -15.01 -4.28 -4.15
CA GLY A 76 -14.11 -3.87 -5.23
C GLY A 76 -12.66 -4.35 -5.18
N THR A 77 -12.12 -4.88 -4.07
CA THR A 77 -10.67 -5.18 -3.97
C THR A 77 -10.28 -6.67 -4.11
N GLY A 78 -11.20 -7.62 -3.81
CA GLY A 78 -10.94 -9.06 -3.95
C GLY A 78 -12.20 -9.93 -4.03
N VAL A 79 -13.16 -9.74 -3.11
CA VAL A 79 -14.41 -10.54 -3.05
C VAL A 79 -15.27 -10.41 -4.33
N SER A 80 -15.39 -9.21 -4.89
CA SER A 80 -16.11 -8.99 -6.15
C SER A 80 -15.48 -9.72 -7.34
N THR A 81 -14.14 -9.85 -7.35
CA THR A 81 -13.44 -10.64 -8.37
C THR A 81 -13.61 -12.13 -8.11
N MET A 82 -13.52 -12.59 -6.85
CA MET A 82 -13.84 -13.98 -6.50
C MET A 82 -15.26 -14.36 -6.95
N ILE A 83 -16.25 -13.48 -6.74
CA ILE A 83 -17.62 -13.67 -7.25
C ILE A 83 -17.64 -13.72 -8.77
N ALA A 84 -16.97 -12.77 -9.44
CA ALA A 84 -16.88 -12.72 -10.91
C ALA A 84 -16.23 -13.97 -11.50
N ASP A 85 -15.31 -14.57 -10.77
CA ASP A 85 -14.61 -15.81 -11.14
C ASP A 85 -15.42 -17.05 -10.78
N GLY A 86 -16.52 -16.93 -10.04
CA GLY A 86 -17.41 -18.03 -9.69
C GLY A 86 -17.14 -18.70 -8.34
N PHE A 87 -16.33 -18.10 -7.45
CA PHE A 87 -16.21 -18.56 -6.06
C PHE A 87 -17.51 -18.29 -5.28
N ASN A 88 -17.81 -19.20 -4.35
CA ASN A 88 -19.03 -19.14 -3.53
C ASN A 88 -18.78 -19.37 -2.03
N VAL A 89 -17.53 -19.67 -1.63
CA VAL A 89 -17.10 -19.82 -0.24
C VAL A 89 -15.75 -19.12 -0.03
N VAL A 90 -15.58 -18.44 1.10
CA VAL A 90 -14.37 -17.68 1.45
C VAL A 90 -14.03 -17.93 2.92
N GLN A 91 -12.77 -18.10 3.29
CA GLN A 91 -12.40 -18.14 4.72
C GLN A 91 -12.67 -16.80 5.39
N THR A 92 -13.05 -16.80 6.66
CA THR A 92 -13.32 -15.58 7.43
C THR A 92 -13.00 -15.76 8.90
N ASP A 93 -12.76 -14.65 9.59
CA ASP A 93 -12.55 -14.65 11.04
C ASP A 93 -13.88 -14.75 11.81
N PRO A 94 -13.85 -15.26 13.06
CA PRO A 94 -15.05 -15.48 13.86
C PRO A 94 -15.58 -14.22 14.57
N TYR A 95 -14.88 -13.09 14.50
CA TYR A 95 -15.13 -11.92 15.34
C TYR A 95 -16.32 -11.08 14.87
N ILE A 96 -17.31 -10.91 15.76
CA ILE A 96 -18.42 -9.94 15.64
C ILE A 96 -18.09 -8.77 16.56
N PHE A 97 -17.88 -7.56 16.01
CA PHE A 97 -17.65 -6.36 16.81
C PHE A 97 -18.97 -5.64 17.11
N GLU A 98 -19.14 -5.19 18.35
CA GLU A 98 -20.34 -4.45 18.77
C GLU A 98 -20.39 -3.09 18.05
N GLY A 99 -21.34 -2.93 17.11
CA GLY A 99 -21.55 -1.69 16.34
C GLY A 99 -20.94 -1.63 14.94
N HIS A 100 -20.46 -2.75 14.38
CA HIS A 100 -20.00 -2.87 12.99
C HIS A 100 -20.67 -4.04 12.26
N ASP A 101 -20.88 -3.90 10.94
CA ASP A 101 -21.28 -5.00 10.06
C ASP A 101 -20.14 -6.04 10.04
N GLY A 102 -20.40 -7.29 10.47
CA GLY A 102 -19.35 -8.33 10.59
C GLY A 102 -18.90 -8.88 9.24
N ALA A 103 -17.76 -9.59 9.20
CA ALA A 103 -17.25 -10.23 7.97
C ALA A 103 -18.26 -11.24 7.37
N LEU A 104 -18.99 -11.96 8.23
CA LEU A 104 -20.08 -12.85 7.81
C LEU A 104 -21.29 -12.09 7.23
N ASP A 105 -21.60 -10.88 7.70
CA ASP A 105 -22.69 -10.07 7.15
C ASP A 105 -22.32 -9.53 5.77
N ALA A 106 -21.05 -9.16 5.57
CA ALA A 106 -20.52 -8.78 4.27
C ALA A 106 -20.60 -9.93 3.27
N LEU A 107 -20.23 -11.16 3.67
CA LEU A 107 -20.41 -12.34 2.83
C LEU A 107 -21.89 -12.64 2.55
N ALA A 108 -22.77 -12.46 3.55
CA ALA A 108 -24.21 -12.68 3.41
C ALA A 108 -24.83 -11.75 2.35
N ALA A 109 -24.44 -10.47 2.36
CA ALA A 109 -24.94 -9.45 1.43
C ALA A 109 -24.64 -9.79 -0.04
N GLU A 110 -23.56 -10.52 -0.28
CA GLU A 110 -23.07 -10.92 -1.60
C GLU A 110 -23.50 -12.33 -2.01
N GLY A 111 -24.24 -13.04 -1.16
CA GLY A 111 -24.64 -14.43 -1.38
C GLY A 111 -23.50 -15.44 -1.24
N LEU A 112 -22.37 -15.05 -0.65
CA LEU A 112 -21.24 -15.93 -0.33
C LEU A 112 -21.43 -16.62 1.02
N LYS A 113 -20.62 -17.65 1.27
CA LYS A 113 -20.52 -18.32 2.58
C LYS A 113 -19.11 -18.28 3.16
N GLY A 114 -19.00 -18.31 4.48
CA GLY A 114 -17.75 -18.24 5.25
C GLY A 114 -17.27 -19.60 5.77
N ILE A 115 -15.99 -19.94 5.56
CA ILE A 115 -15.27 -20.93 6.38
C ILE A 115 -14.70 -20.17 7.59
N VAL A 116 -15.31 -20.33 8.76
CA VAL A 116 -15.02 -19.49 9.94
C VAL A 116 -13.86 -20.08 10.74
N TYR A 117 -12.71 -19.39 10.82
CA TYR A 117 -11.53 -19.87 11.54
C TYR A 117 -11.74 -19.86 13.06
N MET A 118 -11.48 -20.98 13.75
CA MET A 118 -11.69 -21.13 15.20
C MET A 118 -10.40 -21.36 15.97
N GLY A 119 -9.26 -20.96 15.41
CA GLY A 119 -7.92 -21.17 15.97
C GLY A 119 -7.24 -22.45 15.47
N GLY A 120 -6.02 -22.71 15.94
CA GLY A 120 -5.19 -23.85 15.54
C GLY A 120 -5.15 -25.01 16.55
N TRP A 121 -4.48 -26.10 16.16
CA TRP A 121 -4.15 -27.26 16.98
C TRP A 121 -2.64 -27.32 17.24
N ASP A 122 -2.25 -27.49 18.50
CA ASP A 122 -0.84 -27.67 18.86
C ASP A 122 -0.49 -29.16 18.90
N ASN A 123 0.30 -29.61 17.92
CA ASN A 123 0.75 -31.00 17.79
C ASN A 123 1.80 -31.41 18.85
N SER A 124 2.34 -30.46 19.62
CA SER A 124 3.28 -30.75 20.72
C SER A 124 2.57 -30.98 22.05
N SER A 125 1.51 -30.22 22.32
CA SER A 125 0.72 -30.32 23.55
C SER A 125 -0.56 -31.14 23.39
N CYS A 126 -0.96 -31.45 22.16
CA CYS A 126 -2.21 -32.11 21.80
C CYS A 126 -3.45 -31.38 22.32
N THR A 127 -3.47 -30.05 22.16
CA THR A 127 -4.58 -29.18 22.59
C THR A 127 -4.96 -28.18 21.53
N PHE A 128 -6.24 -27.77 21.52
CA PHE A 128 -6.67 -26.60 20.76
C PHE A 128 -6.11 -25.31 21.38
N THR A 129 -5.68 -24.40 20.52
CA THR A 129 -5.25 -23.04 20.91
C THR A 129 -6.43 -22.20 21.44
N MET A 130 -7.62 -22.38 20.87
CA MET A 130 -8.84 -21.74 21.37
C MET A 130 -9.46 -22.55 22.51
N SER A 131 -9.75 -21.90 23.64
CA SER A 131 -10.43 -22.55 24.76
C SER A 131 -11.86 -22.97 24.42
N ASN A 132 -12.40 -23.94 25.16
CA ASN A 132 -13.81 -24.32 25.07
C ASN A 132 -14.74 -23.13 25.33
N THR A 133 -14.49 -22.31 26.35
CA THR A 133 -15.36 -21.15 26.64
C THR A 133 -15.37 -20.12 25.50
N ALA A 134 -14.22 -19.83 24.90
CA ALA A 134 -14.14 -18.93 23.75
C ALA A 134 -14.88 -19.48 22.52
N PHE A 135 -14.72 -20.78 22.25
CA PHE A 135 -15.42 -21.47 21.16
C PHE A 135 -16.94 -21.35 21.27
N ASP A 136 -17.51 -21.63 22.45
CA ASP A 136 -18.97 -21.52 22.66
C ASP A 136 -19.45 -20.08 22.57
N SER A 137 -18.66 -19.13 23.06
CA SER A 137 -19.03 -17.71 22.99
C SER A 137 -19.19 -17.25 21.54
N ILE A 138 -18.28 -17.66 20.65
CA ILE A 138 -18.33 -17.35 19.22
C ILE A 138 -19.54 -18.04 18.57
N VAL A 139 -19.69 -19.36 18.77
CA VAL A 139 -20.78 -20.14 18.16
C VAL A 139 -22.15 -19.59 18.60
N ASN A 140 -22.33 -19.30 19.89
CA ASN A 140 -23.58 -18.74 20.39
C ASN A 140 -23.81 -17.28 19.93
N GLY A 141 -22.74 -16.50 19.78
CA GLY A 141 -22.79 -15.15 19.20
C GLY A 141 -23.30 -15.17 17.77
N ILE A 142 -22.67 -15.97 16.90
CA ILE A 142 -23.11 -16.15 15.50
C ILE A 142 -24.52 -16.74 15.45
N LYS A 143 -24.84 -17.73 16.30
CA LYS A 143 -26.20 -18.31 16.38
C LYS A 143 -27.27 -17.26 16.72
N GLY A 144 -26.93 -16.25 17.52
CA GLY A 144 -27.80 -15.14 17.89
C GLY A 144 -28.09 -14.16 16.75
N ASP A 145 -27.26 -14.17 15.69
CA ASP A 145 -27.41 -13.33 14.51
C ASP A 145 -27.84 -14.16 13.29
N ALA A 146 -29.07 -13.94 12.82
CA ALA A 146 -29.62 -14.71 11.71
C ALA A 146 -28.88 -14.48 10.37
N VAL A 147 -28.32 -13.28 10.15
CA VAL A 147 -27.61 -12.94 8.91
C VAL A 147 -26.25 -13.62 8.92
N ALA A 148 -25.45 -13.40 9.97
CA ALA A 148 -24.14 -14.03 10.12
C ALA A 148 -24.26 -15.56 10.15
N ARG A 149 -25.22 -16.11 10.90
CA ARG A 149 -25.52 -17.56 10.94
C ARG A 149 -25.83 -18.13 9.57
N SER A 150 -26.54 -17.38 8.73
CA SER A 150 -26.90 -17.82 7.38
C SER A 150 -25.69 -17.82 6.45
N ALA A 151 -24.69 -16.98 6.70
CA ALA A 151 -23.47 -16.91 5.91
C ALA A 151 -22.44 -17.97 6.27
N VAL A 152 -22.58 -18.71 7.36
CA VAL A 152 -21.61 -19.78 7.69
C VAL A 152 -21.74 -20.96 6.70
N TYR A 153 -20.62 -21.34 6.07
CA TYR A 153 -20.47 -22.63 5.39
C TYR A 153 -20.12 -23.73 6.39
N ALA A 154 -19.04 -23.51 7.16
CA ALA A 154 -18.55 -24.39 8.21
C ALA A 154 -17.63 -23.64 9.18
N TYR A 155 -17.51 -24.14 10.41
CA TYR A 155 -16.54 -23.71 11.41
C TYR A 155 -15.25 -24.50 11.24
N TYR A 156 -14.18 -23.84 10.85
CA TYR A 156 -12.85 -24.40 10.73
C TYR A 156 -12.21 -24.56 12.11
N ILE A 157 -12.35 -25.75 12.69
CA ILE A 157 -12.07 -26.02 14.10
C ILE A 157 -10.56 -25.95 14.41
N ALA A 158 -9.71 -26.44 13.51
CA ALA A 158 -8.26 -26.30 13.55
C ALA A 158 -7.58 -26.84 12.29
N ASP A 159 -6.36 -26.36 12.09
CA ASP A 159 -5.45 -26.63 10.98
C ASP A 159 -4.49 -27.79 11.29
N GLU A 160 -4.29 -28.66 10.30
CA GLU A 160 -3.34 -29.78 10.21
C GLU A 160 -2.96 -30.52 11.52
N PRO A 161 -3.91 -31.21 12.19
CA PRO A 161 -3.59 -32.09 13.32
C PRO A 161 -2.86 -33.37 12.87
N HIS A 162 -1.82 -33.77 13.61
CA HIS A 162 -1.00 -34.96 13.36
C HIS A 162 -1.42 -36.08 14.33
N VAL A 163 -1.93 -37.19 13.81
CA VAL A 163 -2.27 -38.38 14.61
C VAL A 163 -1.01 -39.10 15.10
N SER A 164 0.11 -39.02 14.37
CA SER A 164 1.38 -39.61 14.82
C SER A 164 1.90 -38.95 16.10
N ALA A 165 1.78 -37.63 16.21
CA ALA A 165 2.14 -36.87 17.40
C ALA A 165 1.05 -36.94 18.48
N CYS A 166 -0.21 -36.85 18.05
CA CYS A 166 -1.37 -36.82 18.93
C CYS A 166 -2.40 -37.89 18.55
N PRO A 167 -2.23 -39.15 19.01
CA PRO A 167 -3.16 -40.24 18.69
C PRO A 167 -4.62 -39.98 19.11
N GLY A 168 -4.82 -39.11 20.11
CA GLY A 168 -6.14 -38.69 20.59
C GLY A 168 -6.79 -37.53 19.81
N ALA A 169 -6.11 -36.93 18.82
CA ALA A 169 -6.64 -35.78 18.08
C ALA A 169 -8.00 -36.07 17.41
N PRO A 170 -8.22 -37.21 16.71
CA PRO A 170 -9.54 -37.56 16.16
C PRO A 170 -10.69 -37.51 17.18
N ALA A 171 -10.46 -38.04 18.39
CA ALA A 171 -11.45 -38.02 19.46
C ALA A 171 -11.68 -36.60 20.03
N ALA A 172 -10.63 -35.79 20.13
CA ALA A 172 -10.72 -34.40 20.57
C ALA A 172 -11.51 -33.53 19.58
N PHE A 173 -11.29 -33.71 18.27
CA PHE A 173 -12.06 -33.04 17.22
C PHE A 173 -13.50 -33.51 17.21
N ALA A 174 -13.76 -34.81 17.32
CA ALA A 174 -15.13 -35.34 17.44
C ALA A 174 -15.87 -34.78 18.67
N ALA A 175 -15.19 -34.61 19.80
CA ALA A 175 -15.75 -33.97 20.99
C ALA A 175 -16.06 -32.48 20.75
N ARG A 176 -15.19 -31.75 20.03
CA ARG A 176 -15.45 -30.35 19.66
C ARG A 176 -16.62 -30.22 18.68
N THR A 177 -16.72 -31.12 17.70
CA THR A 177 -17.86 -31.18 16.78
C THR A 177 -19.17 -31.50 17.52
N ALA A 178 -19.16 -32.45 18.45
CA ALA A 178 -20.34 -32.71 19.30
C ALA A 178 -20.74 -31.48 20.14
N ARG A 179 -19.77 -30.69 20.58
CA ARG A 179 -20.00 -29.43 21.29
C ARG A 179 -20.60 -28.36 20.38
N LEU A 180 -20.06 -28.18 19.17
CA LEU A 180 -20.69 -27.33 18.14
C LEU A 180 -22.15 -27.73 17.93
N HIS A 181 -22.46 -29.01 17.78
CA HIS A 181 -23.84 -29.46 17.57
C HIS A 181 -24.75 -29.34 18.79
N THR A 182 -24.17 -29.26 20.00
CA THR A 182 -24.93 -28.97 21.22
C THR A 182 -25.40 -27.53 21.23
N ASP A 183 -24.51 -26.61 20.84
CA ASP A 183 -24.82 -25.18 20.75
C ASP A 183 -25.65 -24.87 19.49
N ASP A 184 -25.32 -25.49 18.37
CA ASP A 184 -25.94 -25.27 17.07
C ASP A 184 -25.90 -26.51 16.16
N SER A 185 -26.93 -27.34 16.25
CA SER A 185 -27.04 -28.59 15.48
C SER A 185 -27.23 -28.41 13.97
N THR A 186 -27.39 -27.17 13.45
CA THR A 186 -27.56 -26.95 12.01
C THR A 186 -26.27 -26.54 11.30
N GLN A 187 -25.20 -26.28 12.06
CA GLN A 187 -23.92 -25.85 11.53
C GLN A 187 -22.97 -27.01 11.33
N LYS A 188 -21.93 -26.81 10.50
CA LYS A 188 -20.94 -27.84 10.16
C LYS A 188 -19.60 -27.50 10.78
N SER A 189 -18.87 -28.53 11.19
CA SER A 189 -17.45 -28.47 11.52
C SER A 189 -16.58 -28.82 10.31
N PHE A 190 -15.43 -28.16 10.19
CA PHE A 190 -14.43 -28.35 9.15
C PHE A 190 -13.03 -28.45 9.76
N THR A 191 -12.18 -29.29 9.19
CA THR A 191 -10.74 -29.33 9.48
C THR A 191 -9.98 -29.70 8.21
N VAL A 192 -8.72 -29.29 8.15
CA VAL A 192 -7.79 -29.62 7.08
C VAL A 192 -6.80 -30.66 7.61
N ILE A 193 -6.57 -31.72 6.84
CA ILE A 193 -5.59 -32.75 7.17
C ILE A 193 -4.59 -32.87 6.02
N GLN A 194 -3.31 -32.82 6.36
CA GLN A 194 -2.19 -32.93 5.42
C GLN A 194 -1.98 -34.35 4.91
N ASP A 195 -1.35 -34.44 3.73
CA ASP A 195 -0.95 -35.66 3.03
C ASP A 195 0.14 -36.47 3.73
N TYR A 196 0.97 -35.80 4.54
CA TYR A 196 2.08 -36.40 5.26
C TYR A 196 1.90 -36.35 6.78
N ASP A 197 1.59 -37.47 7.42
CA ASP A 197 1.73 -37.61 8.88
C ASP A 197 2.87 -38.60 9.19
N ASN A 198 3.89 -38.14 9.92
CA ASN A 198 5.18 -38.81 10.15
C ASN A 198 5.04 -40.34 10.37
N GLY A 199 5.43 -41.12 9.35
CA GLY A 199 5.48 -42.59 9.41
C GLY A 199 4.14 -43.32 9.20
N LEU A 200 3.07 -42.62 8.82
CA LEU A 200 1.74 -43.20 8.54
C LEU A 200 1.39 -43.30 7.05
N PHE A 201 2.34 -43.00 6.15
CA PHE A 201 2.23 -43.33 4.72
C PHE A 201 1.84 -44.81 4.57
N GLY A 202 0.73 -45.08 3.88
CA GLY A 202 0.27 -46.46 3.70
C GLY A 202 -0.80 -46.97 4.66
N GLN A 203 -1.03 -46.32 5.82
CA GLN A 203 -1.74 -46.92 6.96
C GLN A 203 -3.17 -46.40 7.20
N SER A 204 -3.92 -46.10 6.14
CA SER A 204 -5.33 -45.67 6.26
C SER A 204 -5.52 -44.46 7.19
N TYR A 205 -4.52 -43.56 7.24
CA TYR A 205 -4.49 -42.38 8.12
C TYR A 205 -5.78 -41.54 8.01
N TYR A 206 -6.23 -41.28 6.79
CA TYR A 206 -7.46 -40.56 6.51
C TYR A 206 -8.72 -41.23 7.11
N ALA A 207 -8.75 -42.55 7.26
CA ALA A 207 -9.88 -43.26 7.86
C ALA A 207 -10.07 -42.93 9.34
N LYS A 208 -9.01 -42.51 10.04
CA LYS A 208 -9.07 -42.12 11.47
C LYS A 208 -9.80 -40.80 11.67
N TRP A 209 -9.89 -39.97 10.64
CA TRP A 209 -10.62 -38.70 10.64
C TRP A 209 -12.09 -38.86 10.21
N MET A 210 -12.49 -40.05 9.76
CA MET A 210 -13.86 -40.30 9.33
C MET A 210 -14.86 -40.12 10.48
N GLY A 211 -15.81 -39.19 10.31
CA GLY A 211 -16.83 -38.87 11.31
C GLY A 211 -16.33 -38.09 12.53
N THR A 212 -15.12 -37.52 12.49
CA THR A 212 -14.64 -36.61 13.54
C THR A 212 -15.12 -35.18 13.34
N VAL A 213 -15.33 -34.78 12.08
CA VAL A 213 -15.90 -33.49 11.67
C VAL A 213 -16.92 -33.72 10.54
N ASP A 214 -17.69 -32.68 10.20
CA ASP A 214 -18.74 -32.75 9.19
C ASP A 214 -18.21 -32.58 7.76
N VAL A 215 -17.08 -31.90 7.59
CA VAL A 215 -16.40 -31.71 6.31
C VAL A 215 -14.88 -31.83 6.53
N ILE A 216 -14.19 -32.60 5.69
CA ILE A 216 -12.73 -32.74 5.74
C ILE A 216 -12.10 -32.05 4.53
N GLY A 217 -11.05 -31.26 4.75
CA GLY A 217 -10.17 -30.74 3.72
C GLY A 217 -8.94 -31.63 3.58
N PHE A 218 -8.61 -32.07 2.36
CA PHE A 218 -7.37 -32.80 2.10
C PHE A 218 -6.32 -31.85 1.57
N ASP A 219 -5.30 -31.57 2.40
CA ASP A 219 -4.18 -30.72 2.04
C ASP A 219 -3.04 -31.53 1.43
N VAL A 220 -2.79 -31.29 0.15
CA VAL A 220 -1.82 -32.04 -0.65
C VAL A 220 -0.87 -31.05 -1.30
N TYR A 221 0.43 -31.22 -1.07
CA TYR A 221 1.47 -30.31 -1.56
C TYR A 221 2.36 -30.96 -2.62
N PRO A 222 1.98 -30.89 -3.92
CA PRO A 222 2.66 -31.65 -4.97
C PRO A 222 3.95 -31.02 -5.49
N CYS A 223 4.21 -29.75 -5.19
CA CYS A 223 5.30 -28.96 -5.78
C CYS A 223 6.35 -28.61 -4.72
N ASN A 224 7.56 -29.18 -4.83
CA ASN A 224 8.67 -28.88 -3.91
C ASN A 224 9.98 -28.65 -4.67
N PHE A 225 10.95 -28.02 -4.01
CA PHE A 225 12.28 -27.84 -4.58
C PHE A 225 13.12 -29.12 -4.47
N SER A 226 13.97 -29.39 -5.47
CA SER A 226 14.82 -30.60 -5.54
C SER A 226 15.85 -30.73 -4.39
N ASN A 227 16.19 -29.62 -3.73
CA ASN A 227 17.07 -29.59 -2.56
C ASN A 227 16.31 -29.65 -1.22
N GLY A 228 14.98 -29.81 -1.24
CA GLY A 228 14.14 -29.88 -0.04
C GLY A 228 14.25 -28.65 0.86
N ALA A 229 14.16 -28.88 2.18
CA ALA A 229 14.19 -27.87 3.23
C ALA A 229 15.58 -27.22 3.47
N ASP A 230 16.33 -26.88 2.40
CA ASP A 230 17.54 -26.08 2.57
C ASP A 230 17.16 -24.61 2.81
N PHE A 231 17.03 -24.26 4.08
CA PHE A 231 16.67 -22.92 4.55
C PHE A 231 17.79 -21.88 4.32
N ASN A 232 18.97 -22.27 3.83
CA ASN A 232 20.08 -21.34 3.56
C ASN A 232 20.10 -20.81 2.12
N LEU A 233 19.23 -21.32 1.25
CA LEU A 233 19.13 -20.90 -0.15
C LEU A 233 17.85 -20.09 -0.35
N SER A 234 17.95 -18.95 -1.04
CA SER A 234 16.77 -18.23 -1.50
C SER A 234 15.96 -19.12 -2.47
N PRO A 235 14.64 -18.97 -2.55
CA PRO A 235 13.81 -19.71 -3.51
C PRO A 235 14.30 -19.59 -4.97
N THR A 236 14.81 -18.40 -5.36
CA THR A 236 15.43 -18.16 -6.68
C THR A 236 16.75 -18.89 -6.92
N SER A 237 17.39 -19.38 -5.87
CA SER A 237 18.63 -20.16 -5.94
C SER A 237 18.37 -21.68 -5.88
N LYS A 238 17.11 -22.09 -5.70
CA LYS A 238 16.70 -23.50 -5.63
C LYS A 238 16.34 -24.01 -7.02
N THR A 239 16.73 -25.26 -7.30
CA THR A 239 16.39 -25.89 -8.58
C THR A 239 14.99 -26.50 -8.50
N ARG A 240 14.11 -26.07 -9.40
CA ARG A 240 12.76 -26.60 -9.57
C ARG A 240 12.77 -28.11 -9.73
N GLN A 241 11.92 -28.79 -8.98
CA GLN A 241 11.54 -30.17 -9.27
C GLN A 241 10.20 -30.16 -9.99
N ALA A 242 9.99 -31.05 -10.96
CA ALA A 242 8.64 -31.22 -11.51
C ALA A 242 7.68 -31.55 -10.36
N CYS A 243 6.55 -30.84 -10.29
CA CYS A 243 5.50 -31.18 -9.34
C CYS A 243 5.15 -32.65 -9.52
N ASP A 244 5.24 -33.44 -8.45
CA ASP A 244 4.87 -34.83 -8.54
C ASP A 244 3.35 -34.88 -8.60
N LEU A 245 2.83 -35.09 -9.80
CA LEU A 245 1.41 -35.26 -10.08
C LEU A 245 1.14 -36.67 -10.64
N GLY A 246 2.10 -37.59 -10.48
CA GLY A 246 1.93 -39.01 -10.80
C GLY A 246 2.34 -39.43 -12.21
N SER A 247 3.64 -39.65 -12.42
CA SER A 247 4.20 -40.63 -13.38
C SER A 247 5.66 -40.93 -13.00
N GLY A 248 5.93 -41.20 -11.73
CA GLY A 248 7.30 -41.34 -11.22
C GLY A 248 7.46 -41.83 -9.78
N GLY A 249 6.38 -41.92 -8.99
CA GLY A 249 6.37 -42.69 -7.75
C GLY A 249 6.45 -41.91 -6.43
N LYS A 250 5.94 -40.67 -6.34
CA LYS A 250 5.49 -40.11 -5.04
C LYS A 250 4.09 -39.46 -5.06
N VAL A 251 3.43 -39.32 -6.21
CA VAL A 251 1.95 -39.18 -6.32
C VAL A 251 1.32 -40.39 -7.02
N GLN A 252 1.76 -41.57 -6.58
CA GLN A 252 0.91 -42.76 -6.50
C GLN A 252 0.64 -42.94 -4.99
N THR A 253 -0.51 -42.67 -4.38
CA THR A 253 -1.86 -42.38 -4.85
C THR A 253 -2.64 -41.81 -3.65
N ASP A 254 -2.80 -40.49 -3.48
CA ASP A 254 -3.80 -39.98 -2.52
C ASP A 254 -5.20 -40.41 -2.93
N ALA A 255 -5.46 -40.55 -4.23
CA ALA A 255 -6.67 -41.18 -4.76
C ALA A 255 -6.86 -42.64 -4.31
N GLY A 256 -5.79 -43.41 -4.14
CA GLY A 256 -5.81 -44.79 -3.66
C GLY A 256 -5.93 -44.89 -2.14
N TYR A 257 -5.45 -43.87 -1.41
CA TYR A 257 -5.67 -43.73 0.04
C TYR A 257 -7.06 -43.18 0.38
N ILE A 258 -7.59 -42.24 -0.40
CA ILE A 258 -8.96 -41.74 -0.33
C ILE A 258 -9.94 -42.88 -0.67
N GLN A 259 -9.70 -43.63 -1.76
CA GLN A 259 -10.48 -44.82 -2.09
C GLN A 259 -10.31 -45.95 -1.05
N GLY A 260 -9.07 -46.22 -0.62
CA GLY A 260 -8.74 -47.28 0.36
C GLY A 260 -9.18 -46.99 1.79
N ALA A 261 -9.34 -45.71 2.15
CA ALA A 261 -9.93 -45.26 3.42
C ALA A 261 -11.48 -45.14 3.36
N GLY A 262 -12.09 -45.47 2.21
CA GLY A 262 -13.55 -45.52 2.03
C GLY A 262 -14.20 -44.24 1.53
N PHE A 263 -13.46 -43.16 1.28
CA PHE A 263 -13.99 -41.88 0.79
C PHE A 263 -14.42 -41.92 -0.69
N GLY A 264 -13.96 -42.91 -1.47
CA GLY A 264 -14.27 -43.06 -2.89
C GLY A 264 -15.52 -43.90 -3.22
N SER A 265 -16.12 -44.60 -2.25
CA SER A 265 -17.26 -45.49 -2.47
C SER A 265 -18.60 -44.86 -2.10
N ALA A 266 -19.63 -45.05 -2.93
CA ALA A 266 -21.01 -44.68 -2.57
C ALA A 266 -21.55 -45.63 -1.48
N GLY A 267 -22.03 -45.08 -0.35
CA GLY A 267 -22.67 -45.87 0.71
C GLY A 267 -22.28 -45.43 2.12
N THR A 268 -21.95 -46.41 2.96
CA THR A 268 -21.63 -46.24 4.39
C THR A 268 -20.16 -46.51 4.66
N CYS A 269 -19.51 -45.66 5.47
CA CYS A 269 -18.12 -45.73 5.88
C CYS A 269 -18.01 -46.16 7.36
N THR A 270 -16.89 -46.79 7.70
CA THR A 270 -16.55 -47.03 9.11
C THR A 270 -15.97 -45.73 9.70
N LEU A 271 -16.58 -45.23 10.77
CA LEU A 271 -16.17 -44.03 11.48
C LEU A 271 -14.99 -44.32 12.41
N TYR A 272 -14.32 -43.28 12.90
CA TYR A 272 -13.18 -43.37 13.83
C TYR A 272 -13.47 -44.20 15.10
N ASN A 273 -14.74 -44.26 15.51
CA ASN A 273 -15.20 -45.01 16.69
C ASN A 273 -15.61 -46.47 16.37
N GLY A 274 -15.39 -46.94 15.13
CA GLY A 274 -15.70 -48.28 14.67
C GLY A 274 -17.17 -48.52 14.27
N SER A 275 -18.05 -47.51 14.41
CA SER A 275 -19.44 -47.59 13.90
C SER A 275 -19.51 -47.37 12.39
N THR A 276 -20.62 -47.75 11.76
CA THR A 276 -20.83 -47.52 10.32
C THR A 276 -21.88 -46.42 10.12
N SER A 277 -21.56 -45.38 9.33
CA SER A 277 -22.47 -44.27 9.01
C SER A 277 -22.26 -43.78 7.58
N ALA A 278 -22.99 -42.76 7.14
CA ALA A 278 -22.70 -42.08 5.88
C ALA A 278 -21.27 -41.52 5.90
N CYS A 279 -20.55 -41.67 4.78
CA CYS A 279 -19.19 -41.13 4.64
C CYS A 279 -19.18 -39.60 4.74
N THR A 280 -18.19 -39.05 5.46
CA THR A 280 -17.98 -37.61 5.59
C THR A 280 -17.64 -37.00 4.22
N PRO A 281 -18.32 -35.92 3.79
CA PRO A 281 -17.97 -35.20 2.56
C PRO A 281 -16.60 -34.52 2.70
N TYR A 282 -15.95 -34.27 1.56
CA TYR A 282 -14.64 -33.63 1.56
C TYR A 282 -14.50 -32.49 0.55
N LEU A 283 -13.62 -31.56 0.89
CA LEU A 283 -13.11 -30.49 0.05
C LEU A 283 -11.70 -30.86 -0.40
N ALA A 284 -11.46 -30.77 -1.70
CA ALA A 284 -10.13 -30.92 -2.29
C ALA A 284 -9.38 -29.60 -2.14
N LEU A 285 -8.26 -29.57 -1.42
CA LEU A 285 -7.46 -28.36 -1.36
C LEU A 285 -6.50 -28.34 -2.55
N MET A 286 -6.39 -27.17 -3.16
CA MET A 286 -5.39 -26.87 -4.18
C MET A 286 -4.45 -25.83 -3.60
N GLN A 287 -3.16 -26.12 -3.66
CA GLN A 287 -2.11 -25.25 -3.13
C GLN A 287 -1.60 -24.34 -4.24
N ASP A 288 -1.67 -23.02 -4.05
CA ASP A 288 -1.14 -21.98 -4.94
C ASP A 288 -0.31 -20.97 -4.15
N PHE A 289 0.85 -21.43 -3.71
CA PHE A 289 1.78 -20.60 -2.97
C PHE A 289 3.21 -21.13 -3.10
N GLN A 290 4.17 -20.35 -2.63
CA GLN A 290 5.58 -20.71 -2.54
C GLN A 290 6.10 -20.38 -1.16
N ASP A 291 6.96 -21.25 -0.62
CA ASP A 291 7.74 -20.98 0.58
C ASP A 291 9.16 -21.56 0.46
N CYS A 292 9.83 -21.81 1.59
CA CYS A 292 11.18 -22.35 1.64
C CYS A 292 11.28 -23.84 1.24
N TYR A 293 10.16 -24.56 1.21
CA TYR A 293 10.09 -25.99 0.97
C TYR A 293 9.26 -26.29 -0.30
N TYR A 294 8.12 -25.62 -0.44
CA TYR A 294 7.18 -25.74 -1.53
C TYR A 294 7.42 -24.69 -2.59
N GLU A 295 7.31 -25.11 -3.85
CA GLU A 295 7.49 -24.27 -5.01
C GLU A 295 6.13 -23.78 -5.53
N LEU A 296 6.08 -22.57 -6.10
CA LEU A 296 4.89 -22.08 -6.77
C LEU A 296 4.50 -23.05 -7.91
N PRO A 297 3.27 -23.61 -7.92
CA PRO A 297 2.83 -24.46 -9.01
C PRO A 297 2.74 -23.68 -10.32
N ALA A 298 3.17 -24.30 -11.42
CA ALA A 298 2.91 -23.73 -12.73
C ALA A 298 1.43 -23.90 -13.12
N ASN A 299 0.99 -23.15 -14.14
CA ASN A 299 -0.36 -23.26 -14.71
C ASN A 299 -0.75 -24.70 -15.09
N SER A 300 0.21 -25.47 -15.62
CA SER A 300 0.01 -26.89 -15.95
C SER A 300 -0.21 -27.74 -14.70
N ASP A 301 0.43 -27.39 -13.58
CA ASP A 301 0.40 -28.15 -12.34
C ASP A 301 -0.94 -27.97 -11.64
N LEU A 302 -1.45 -26.73 -11.54
CA LEU A 302 -2.79 -26.45 -11.02
C LEU A 302 -3.89 -27.11 -11.85
N ARG A 303 -3.75 -27.13 -13.17
CA ARG A 303 -4.71 -27.81 -14.07
C ARG A 303 -4.71 -29.32 -13.86
N ASN A 304 -3.53 -29.92 -13.76
CA ASN A 304 -3.39 -31.36 -13.55
C ASN A 304 -3.99 -31.72 -12.19
N GLN A 305 -3.71 -30.95 -11.13
CA GLN A 305 -4.37 -31.09 -9.82
C GLN A 305 -5.90 -31.01 -9.93
N ALA A 306 -6.44 -29.99 -10.62
CA ALA A 306 -7.89 -29.84 -10.81
C ALA A 306 -8.51 -31.00 -11.61
N THR A 307 -7.81 -31.48 -12.65
CA THR A 307 -8.25 -32.59 -13.51
C THR A 307 -8.23 -33.92 -12.75
N ASP A 308 -7.20 -34.14 -11.94
CA ASP A 308 -7.10 -35.31 -11.07
C ASP A 308 -8.21 -35.27 -10.03
N TRP A 309 -8.40 -34.15 -9.33
CA TRP A 309 -9.51 -33.97 -8.40
C TRP A 309 -10.90 -34.14 -9.06
N ALA A 310 -11.06 -33.77 -10.35
CA ALA A 310 -12.28 -34.00 -11.11
C ALA A 310 -12.55 -35.48 -11.42
N THR A 311 -11.50 -36.31 -11.47
CA THR A 311 -11.59 -37.74 -11.77
C THR A 311 -12.08 -38.57 -10.56
N TYR A 312 -12.04 -38.02 -9.34
CA TYR A 312 -12.34 -38.75 -8.10
C TYR A 312 -13.64 -38.30 -7.41
N GLY A 313 -14.70 -39.11 -7.55
CA GLY A 313 -15.68 -39.39 -6.50
C GLY A 313 -16.99 -38.58 -6.45
N THR A 314 -18.08 -39.25 -6.07
CA THR A 314 -19.45 -38.72 -5.88
C THR A 314 -19.67 -38.01 -4.53
N LYS A 315 -18.64 -37.92 -3.67
CA LYS A 315 -18.67 -37.33 -2.32
C LYS A 315 -17.79 -36.09 -2.17
N LYS A 316 -17.04 -35.72 -3.21
CA LYS A 316 -16.38 -34.42 -3.29
C LYS A 316 -17.46 -33.35 -3.28
N SER A 317 -17.46 -32.50 -2.25
CA SER A 317 -18.40 -31.38 -2.14
C SER A 317 -17.85 -30.09 -2.71
N GLY A 318 -16.57 -30.05 -3.09
CA GLY A 318 -15.98 -28.88 -3.74
C GLY A 318 -14.45 -28.89 -3.80
N ILE A 319 -13.91 -27.78 -4.29
CA ILE A 319 -12.50 -27.43 -4.32
C ILE A 319 -12.31 -26.15 -3.51
N VAL A 320 -11.25 -26.10 -2.69
CA VAL A 320 -10.84 -24.90 -1.96
C VAL A 320 -9.39 -24.59 -2.32
N ILE A 321 -9.09 -23.34 -2.66
CA ILE A 321 -7.75 -22.93 -3.06
C ILE A 321 -7.09 -22.21 -1.91
N PHE A 322 -5.95 -22.72 -1.46
CA PHE A 322 -5.03 -21.98 -0.61
C PHE A 322 -4.16 -21.06 -1.48
N SER A 323 -4.16 -19.76 -1.19
CA SER A 323 -3.24 -18.84 -1.85
C SER A 323 -2.79 -17.73 -0.91
N TRP A 324 -1.51 -17.37 -1.01
CA TRP A 324 -0.97 -16.15 -0.41
C TRP A 324 -1.17 -14.92 -1.31
N ASN A 325 -1.46 -15.13 -2.60
CA ASN A 325 -1.72 -14.08 -3.58
C ASN A 325 -2.69 -14.55 -4.68
N PHE A 326 -3.98 -14.23 -4.52
CA PHE A 326 -5.09 -14.53 -5.42
C PHE A 326 -4.86 -14.06 -6.88
N TYR A 327 -4.03 -13.04 -7.10
CA TYR A 327 -3.71 -12.47 -8.42
C TYR A 327 -2.29 -12.82 -8.92
N GLY A 328 -1.55 -13.66 -8.18
CA GLY A 328 -0.09 -13.75 -8.23
C GLY A 328 0.53 -14.74 -9.21
N ASN A 329 -0.23 -15.44 -10.05
CA ASN A 329 0.30 -16.46 -10.96
C ASN A 329 0.11 -16.05 -12.43
N LEU A 330 1.16 -15.46 -13.03
CA LEU A 330 1.09 -14.83 -14.35
C LEU A 330 0.93 -15.86 -15.48
N CYS A 331 -0.26 -15.94 -16.08
CA CYS A 331 -0.43 -16.57 -17.40
C CYS A 331 0.06 -15.72 -18.58
N THR A 332 0.64 -14.54 -18.35
CA THR A 332 1.03 -13.64 -19.44
C THR A 332 2.34 -12.90 -19.15
N PRO A 333 3.11 -12.55 -20.20
CA PRO A 333 4.30 -11.72 -20.07
C PRO A 333 4.02 -10.41 -19.31
N PRO A 334 5.05 -9.71 -18.80
CA PRO A 334 4.95 -8.46 -18.01
C PRO A 334 4.15 -7.29 -18.63
N SER A 335 3.65 -7.44 -19.86
CA SER A 335 2.90 -6.45 -20.62
C SER A 335 1.38 -6.62 -20.60
N LYS A 336 0.83 -7.54 -19.78
CA LYS A 336 -0.62 -7.78 -19.67
C LYS A 336 -1.09 -7.76 -18.20
N PRO A 337 -2.37 -7.44 -17.95
CA PRO A 337 -2.92 -7.36 -16.59
C PRO A 337 -2.81 -8.71 -15.87
N ALA A 338 -2.55 -8.68 -14.56
CA ALA A 338 -2.63 -9.86 -13.70
C ALA A 338 -4.03 -10.50 -13.81
N ILE A 339 -4.09 -11.82 -13.89
CA ILE A 339 -5.35 -12.58 -13.87
C ILE A 339 -5.43 -13.30 -12.53
N SER A 340 -6.64 -13.44 -11.99
CA SER A 340 -6.86 -14.17 -10.75
C SER A 340 -6.66 -15.68 -10.96
N ILE A 341 -6.40 -16.40 -9.86
CA ILE A 341 -6.33 -17.87 -9.90
C ILE A 341 -7.64 -18.51 -10.39
N GLY A 342 -8.80 -17.90 -10.12
CA GLY A 342 -10.07 -18.35 -10.66
C GLY A 342 -10.11 -18.30 -12.18
N VAL A 343 -9.70 -17.18 -12.76
CA VAL A 343 -9.63 -16.98 -14.21
C VAL A 343 -8.54 -17.85 -14.85
N GLN A 344 -7.42 -18.03 -14.16
CA GLN A 344 -6.31 -18.90 -14.58
C GLN A 344 -6.77 -20.35 -14.75
N LEU A 345 -7.49 -20.91 -13.76
CA LEU A 345 -8.05 -22.26 -13.84
C LEU A 345 -9.01 -22.42 -15.02
N ASP A 346 -9.78 -21.37 -15.35
CA ASP A 346 -10.80 -21.41 -16.38
C ASP A 346 -10.25 -21.13 -17.81
N ASN A 347 -9.23 -20.27 -17.96
CA ASN A 347 -8.72 -19.79 -19.26
C ASN A 347 -7.60 -20.63 -19.86
N CYS A 348 -6.92 -21.46 -19.06
CA CYS A 348 -5.68 -22.11 -19.48
C CYS A 348 -5.83 -23.17 -20.60
N ALA A 349 -7.01 -23.43 -21.16
CA ALA A 349 -7.22 -24.46 -22.19
C ALA A 349 -6.39 -24.31 -23.49
N SER A 350 -5.68 -23.19 -23.71
CA SER A 350 -5.06 -22.86 -25.01
C SER A 350 -3.53 -22.65 -25.05
N ASP A 351 -2.79 -22.69 -23.94
CA ASP A 351 -1.31 -22.54 -23.97
C ASP A 351 -0.59 -23.49 -22.99
N PRO A 352 0.16 -24.49 -23.49
CA PRO A 352 0.85 -25.48 -22.66
C PRO A 352 2.32 -25.12 -22.32
N THR A 353 2.83 -23.92 -22.61
CA THR A 353 4.30 -23.68 -22.62
C THR A 353 4.87 -22.52 -21.79
N THR A 354 4.07 -21.81 -20.99
CA THR A 354 4.61 -20.75 -20.12
C THR A 354 5.11 -21.31 -18.80
N ASN A 355 6.44 -21.44 -18.67
CA ASN A 355 7.10 -21.59 -17.37
C ASN A 355 7.05 -20.25 -16.62
N PRO A 356 6.62 -20.21 -15.34
CA PRO A 356 6.77 -19.02 -14.53
C PRO A 356 8.28 -18.75 -14.36
N THR A 357 8.73 -17.59 -14.84
CA THR A 357 10.10 -17.12 -14.62
C THR A 357 10.05 -16.13 -13.45
N ASP A 358 10.71 -16.49 -12.36
CA ASP A 358 11.29 -15.60 -11.33
C ASP A 358 10.46 -14.38 -10.89
N ILE A 359 9.27 -14.58 -10.34
CA ILE A 359 8.63 -13.53 -9.52
C ILE A 359 8.15 -14.15 -8.22
N MET A 360 8.95 -13.94 -7.15
CA MET A 360 8.41 -13.97 -5.79
C MET A 360 7.34 -12.87 -5.72
N PRO A 361 6.07 -13.17 -5.38
CA PRO A 361 5.18 -12.11 -4.92
C PRO A 361 5.80 -11.48 -3.66
N PRO A 362 5.67 -10.15 -3.47
CA PRO A 362 6.39 -9.40 -2.42
C PRO A 362 6.06 -9.79 -0.98
N SER A 363 5.13 -10.71 -0.76
CA SER A 363 4.52 -11.04 0.53
C SER A 363 4.84 -12.44 1.06
N THR A 364 5.72 -13.22 0.41
CA THR A 364 6.15 -14.51 0.98
C THR A 364 7.18 -14.29 2.09
N PRO A 365 7.07 -14.96 3.26
CA PRO A 365 8.11 -14.93 4.27
C PRO A 365 9.41 -15.50 3.69
N ASP A 366 10.45 -14.68 3.56
CA ASP A 366 11.81 -15.21 3.37
C ASP A 366 12.20 -16.00 4.63
N CYS A 367 13.00 -17.06 4.47
CA CYS A 367 13.36 -18.07 5.48
C CYS A 367 14.07 -17.51 6.73
N PHE A 368 14.23 -16.19 6.83
CA PHE A 368 14.87 -15.46 7.91
C PHE A 368 13.97 -14.45 8.63
N GLY A 369 12.68 -14.35 8.28
CA GLY A 369 11.76 -13.38 8.91
C GLY A 369 12.15 -11.91 8.69
N ASN A 370 13.00 -11.64 7.69
CA ASN A 370 13.58 -10.34 7.40
C ASN A 370 13.22 -9.92 5.97
N THR A 371 11.99 -9.52 5.73
CA THR A 371 11.66 -8.70 4.57
C THR A 371 10.84 -7.51 5.00
N ALA A 372 10.99 -6.42 4.24
CA ALA A 372 10.13 -5.28 4.41
C ALA A 372 8.69 -5.73 4.13
N GLU A 373 7.87 -5.81 5.18
CA GLU A 373 6.50 -6.29 5.06
C GLU A 373 5.69 -5.21 4.36
N LEU A 374 5.25 -5.49 3.13
CA LEU A 374 4.16 -4.76 2.50
C LEU A 374 2.89 -5.07 3.30
N LEU A 375 2.41 -4.08 4.04
CA LEU A 375 1.21 -4.24 4.86
C LEU A 375 -0.07 -4.21 4.00
N TYR A 376 0.01 -3.83 2.72
CA TYR A 376 -1.09 -3.85 1.74
C TYR A 376 -0.55 -4.03 0.29
N ASP A 377 -1.09 -4.98 -0.48
CA ASP A 377 -0.75 -5.23 -1.91
C ASP A 377 -1.78 -4.60 -2.89
N ASN A 378 -1.32 -4.38 -4.11
CA ASN A 378 -1.60 -3.32 -5.06
C ASN A 378 -2.67 -3.62 -6.13
N THR A 379 -3.86 -4.12 -5.78
CA THR A 379 -4.89 -4.41 -6.80
C THR A 379 -5.67 -3.19 -7.32
N HIS A 380 -5.29 -1.96 -6.95
CA HIS A 380 -5.84 -0.72 -7.54
C HIS A 380 -4.77 0.34 -7.83
N LEU A 381 -3.78 0.01 -8.67
CA LEU A 381 -2.83 0.98 -9.22
C LEU A 381 -3.30 1.55 -10.57
N PHE A 382 -4.47 2.16 -10.60
CA PHE A 382 -4.72 3.32 -11.47
C PHE A 382 -5.72 4.19 -10.74
N ASP A 383 -5.21 5.11 -9.90
CA ASP A 383 -5.86 6.40 -9.74
C ASP A 383 -4.84 7.42 -9.22
N LEU A 384 -4.20 7.24 -8.06
CA LEU A 384 -3.31 8.27 -7.46
C LEU A 384 -1.81 8.19 -7.84
N CYS A 385 -1.41 7.17 -8.60
CA CYS A 385 -0.02 6.96 -9.04
C CYS A 385 0.05 6.74 -10.57
N PRO A 386 -0.37 7.70 -11.41
CA PRO A 386 -0.04 7.61 -12.83
C PRO A 386 1.50 7.56 -12.96
N VAL A 387 2.00 6.58 -13.72
CA VAL A 387 3.39 6.55 -14.21
C VAL A 387 3.38 7.23 -15.56
N PRO A 388 3.67 8.54 -15.62
CA PRO A 388 3.83 9.21 -16.89
C PRO A 388 4.92 8.55 -17.73
N THR A 389 4.64 8.37 -19.03
CA THR A 389 5.65 7.97 -20.02
C THR A 389 5.95 9.10 -21.01
N PRO A 390 6.88 9.99 -20.66
CA PRO A 390 7.64 10.77 -21.64
C PRO A 390 9.16 10.60 -21.46
N THR A 391 9.93 11.17 -22.39
CA THR A 391 11.39 11.08 -22.45
C THR A 391 12.12 11.79 -21.30
N ASP A 392 11.47 12.70 -20.58
CA ASP A 392 12.16 13.69 -19.74
C ASP A 392 11.80 13.60 -18.24
N VAL A 393 10.74 12.89 -17.84
CA VAL A 393 10.43 12.64 -16.43
C VAL A 393 10.02 11.19 -16.25
N TYR A 394 10.73 10.53 -15.35
CA TYR A 394 10.41 9.17 -14.93
C TYR A 394 9.93 9.23 -13.49
N THR A 395 8.88 8.48 -13.15
CA THR A 395 8.43 8.36 -11.77
C THR A 395 8.03 6.94 -11.45
N ALA A 396 8.32 6.54 -10.22
CA ALA A 396 7.88 5.29 -9.64
C ALA A 396 7.14 5.66 -8.34
N CYS A 397 5.99 5.05 -8.10
CA CYS A 397 5.05 5.49 -7.06
C CYS A 397 4.34 4.28 -6.48
N SER A 398 4.18 4.28 -5.15
CA SER A 398 3.47 3.24 -4.43
C SER A 398 2.55 3.84 -3.39
N LEU A 399 1.36 3.25 -3.26
CA LEU A 399 0.36 3.60 -2.23
C LEU A 399 0.36 2.60 -1.07
N ALA A 400 1.34 1.68 -1.04
CA ALA A 400 1.47 0.71 0.01
C ALA A 400 2.12 1.31 1.27
N GLN A 401 1.84 0.70 2.42
CA GLN A 401 2.64 0.92 3.61
C GLN A 401 3.76 -0.11 3.66
N TYR A 402 4.97 0.38 3.69
CA TYR A 402 6.17 -0.44 3.87
C TYR A 402 6.52 -0.49 5.34
N ARG A 403 7.03 -1.64 5.80
CA ARG A 403 7.57 -1.83 7.15
C ARG A 403 8.98 -2.41 7.04
N LEU A 404 9.97 -1.84 7.73
CA LEU A 404 11.31 -2.41 7.88
C LEU A 404 11.56 -2.73 9.35
N ALA A 405 11.63 -4.03 9.68
CA ALA A 405 11.98 -4.53 11.01
C ALA A 405 13.44 -4.97 11.08
N GLY A 406 14.02 -4.94 12.29
CA GLY A 406 15.34 -5.55 12.51
C GLY A 406 16.51 -4.85 11.82
N SER A 407 16.34 -3.60 11.37
CA SER A 407 17.43 -2.84 10.73
C SER A 407 18.64 -2.74 11.68
N ASP A 408 19.82 -3.04 11.15
CA ASP A 408 21.09 -2.98 11.88
C ASP A 408 21.60 -1.53 12.06
N GLY A 409 20.89 -0.54 11.53
CA GLY A 409 21.27 0.87 11.53
C GLY A 409 22.38 1.24 10.55
N ALA A 410 22.95 0.29 9.82
CA ALA A 410 24.12 0.47 8.97
C ALA A 410 23.83 0.13 7.49
N THR A 411 23.12 -0.95 7.25
CA THR A 411 22.83 -1.49 5.92
C THR A 411 21.62 -0.81 5.32
N TRP A 412 21.82 -0.16 4.18
CA TRP A 412 20.73 0.39 3.36
C TRP A 412 19.96 -0.73 2.67
N GLN A 413 18.65 -0.79 2.89
CA GLN A 413 17.77 -1.72 2.20
C GLN A 413 16.98 -0.99 1.12
N MET A 414 16.68 -1.64 0.01
CA MET A 414 15.72 -1.10 -0.96
C MET A 414 14.35 -1.01 -0.30
N LEU A 415 13.65 0.10 -0.53
CA LEU A 415 12.32 0.32 0.02
C LEU A 415 11.30 -0.56 -0.72
N ASP A 416 11.39 -0.58 -2.05
CA ASP A 416 10.66 -1.53 -2.91
C ASP A 416 11.44 -1.74 -4.22
N PRO A 417 12.03 -2.93 -4.44
CA PRO A 417 12.77 -3.21 -5.67
C PRO A 417 11.88 -3.36 -6.92
N ALA A 418 10.57 -3.58 -6.74
CA ALA A 418 9.62 -3.79 -7.82
C ALA A 418 8.93 -2.48 -8.23
N GLN A 419 8.53 -1.64 -7.27
CA GLN A 419 7.70 -0.44 -7.53
C GLN A 419 8.41 0.90 -7.31
N LEU A 420 9.54 0.95 -6.58
CA LEU A 420 10.25 2.21 -6.26
C LEU A 420 11.66 2.22 -6.84
N LYS A 421 11.73 1.79 -8.10
CA LYS A 421 12.91 1.67 -8.94
C LYS A 421 12.64 2.25 -10.33
N ILE A 422 13.60 2.95 -10.90
CA ILE A 422 13.56 3.50 -12.26
C ILE A 422 14.81 3.08 -13.01
N GLU A 423 14.66 2.56 -14.22
CA GLU A 423 15.77 2.14 -15.08
C GLU A 423 15.60 2.70 -16.48
N PHE A 424 16.62 3.39 -16.99
CA PHE A 424 16.64 3.89 -18.36
C PHE A 424 18.06 4.23 -18.84
N THR A 425 18.18 4.39 -20.16
CA THR A 425 19.40 4.83 -20.85
C THR A 425 19.13 6.20 -21.48
N PRO A 426 19.77 7.29 -21.04
CA PRO A 426 19.62 8.60 -21.67
C PRO A 426 20.28 8.59 -23.06
N GLY A 427 19.66 9.26 -24.03
CA GLY A 427 20.18 9.34 -25.40
C GLY A 427 21.39 10.27 -25.59
N SER A 428 21.62 11.20 -24.66
CA SER A 428 22.74 12.14 -24.65
C SER A 428 23.13 12.49 -23.22
N ASP A 429 24.28 13.14 -23.05
CA ASP A 429 24.69 13.68 -21.76
C ASP A 429 23.64 14.69 -21.25
N VAL A 430 23.15 14.49 -20.03
CA VAL A 430 22.06 15.28 -19.44
C VAL A 430 22.23 15.33 -17.92
N ARG A 431 21.60 16.30 -17.26
CA ARG A 431 21.53 16.32 -15.80
C ARG A 431 20.12 15.94 -15.36
N ALA A 432 20.04 15.19 -14.28
CA ALA A 432 18.78 14.81 -13.66
C ALA A 432 18.65 15.43 -12.27
N ILE A 433 17.46 15.95 -11.95
CA ILE A 433 17.03 16.20 -10.58
C ILE A 433 16.31 14.94 -10.11
N VAL A 434 16.84 14.28 -9.10
CA VAL A 434 16.29 13.05 -8.56
C VAL A 434 15.73 13.32 -7.17
N SER A 435 14.49 12.92 -6.91
CA SER A 435 13.82 13.14 -5.64
C SER A 435 13.10 11.89 -5.11
N GLY A 436 13.14 11.72 -3.80
CA GLY A 436 12.34 10.75 -3.04
C GLY A 436 11.44 11.47 -2.05
N ASN A 437 10.17 11.08 -1.98
CA ASN A 437 9.19 11.66 -1.05
C ASN A 437 8.36 10.56 -0.36
N ALA A 438 8.52 10.41 0.95
CA ALA A 438 7.86 9.37 1.74
C ALA A 438 7.41 9.93 3.09
N ASP A 439 6.29 9.45 3.62
CA ASP A 439 5.92 9.71 5.01
C ASP A 439 6.55 8.63 5.88
N LEU A 440 7.57 8.99 6.66
CA LEU A 440 8.32 8.04 7.49
C LEU A 440 7.87 8.11 8.95
N TRP A 441 7.74 6.95 9.60
CA TRP A 441 7.43 6.87 11.03
C TRP A 441 7.91 5.59 11.68
N THR A 442 7.75 5.49 12.99
CA THR A 442 8.04 4.29 13.78
C THR A 442 7.03 4.13 14.93
N ALA A 443 6.80 2.89 15.34
CA ALA A 443 6.11 2.58 16.59
C ALA A 443 7.09 2.50 17.79
N THR A 444 8.40 2.56 17.54
CA THR A 444 9.44 2.39 18.56
C THR A 444 10.11 3.73 18.84
N ALA A 445 9.88 4.26 20.04
CA ALA A 445 10.53 5.50 20.47
C ALA A 445 12.06 5.37 20.41
N GLY A 446 12.73 6.46 20.04
CA GLY A 446 14.17 6.55 19.95
C GLY A 446 14.77 6.11 18.62
N LEU A 447 13.96 5.74 17.61
CA LEU A 447 14.42 5.47 16.25
C LEU A 447 14.07 6.63 15.32
N ASN A 448 15.04 7.02 14.49
CA ASN A 448 14.79 7.85 13.31
C ASN A 448 14.91 7.00 12.04
N GLN A 449 14.26 7.46 10.98
CA GLN A 449 14.17 6.78 9.71
C GLN A 449 15.04 7.51 8.70
N ASP A 450 15.99 6.81 8.10
CA ASP A 450 16.79 7.37 7.01
C ASP A 450 16.19 6.98 5.67
N LEU A 451 16.02 7.94 4.76
CA LEU A 451 15.58 7.73 3.38
C LEU A 451 16.67 8.21 2.42
N ALA A 452 17.01 7.38 1.45
CA ALA A 452 18.07 7.61 0.50
C ALA A 452 17.61 7.42 -0.94
N ILE A 453 18.30 8.14 -1.84
CA ILE A 453 18.31 7.88 -3.27
C ILE A 453 19.61 7.13 -3.56
N ALA A 454 19.51 5.95 -4.16
CA ALA A 454 20.65 5.22 -4.71
C ALA A 454 20.68 5.35 -6.23
N VAL A 455 21.90 5.42 -6.78
CA VAL A 455 22.20 5.39 -8.21
C VAL A 455 23.18 4.27 -8.46
N ASN A 456 22.84 3.33 -9.34
CA ASN A 456 23.63 2.14 -9.66
C ASN A 456 24.13 1.40 -8.40
N GLY A 457 23.24 1.24 -7.43
CA GLY A 457 23.53 0.53 -6.18
C GLY A 457 24.17 1.37 -5.07
N SER A 458 24.62 2.60 -5.37
CA SER A 458 25.34 3.47 -4.43
C SER A 458 24.48 4.63 -3.95
N VAL A 459 24.45 4.90 -2.64
CA VAL A 459 23.70 6.03 -2.07
C VAL A 459 24.29 7.35 -2.55
N ALA A 460 23.49 8.14 -3.28
CA ALA A 460 23.86 9.43 -3.83
C ALA A 460 23.44 10.61 -2.94
N ALA A 461 22.34 10.45 -2.19
CA ALA A 461 21.89 11.38 -1.16
C ALA A 461 20.97 10.67 -0.17
N TRP A 462 20.89 11.21 1.05
CA TRP A 462 19.99 10.70 2.07
C TRP A 462 19.58 11.80 3.04
N LYS A 463 18.48 11.54 3.75
CA LYS A 463 17.91 12.40 4.79
C LYS A 463 17.44 11.56 5.96
N GLU A 464 17.56 12.09 7.17
CA GLU A 464 17.01 11.50 8.39
C GLU A 464 15.71 12.22 8.75
N SER A 465 14.64 11.43 8.87
CA SER A 465 13.32 11.88 9.27
C SER A 465 13.17 11.79 10.79
N GLY A 466 12.70 12.88 11.40
CA GLY A 466 12.50 12.98 12.84
C GLY A 466 11.47 11.98 13.36
N GLY A 467 11.55 11.67 14.65
CA GLY A 467 10.74 10.61 15.27
C GLY A 467 11.31 10.09 16.60
N PHE A 468 12.51 10.54 16.99
CA PHE A 468 13.22 10.02 18.16
C PHE A 468 12.37 10.07 19.45
N ALA A 469 11.50 11.06 19.61
CA ALA A 469 10.57 11.15 20.74
C ALA A 469 9.13 10.77 20.40
N GLY A 470 8.78 10.61 19.12
CA GLY A 470 7.40 10.45 18.62
C GLY A 470 7.16 9.10 17.97
N THR A 471 6.22 8.32 18.51
CA THR A 471 5.70 7.11 17.87
C THR A 471 4.45 7.44 17.05
N PHE A 472 4.17 6.68 15.99
CA PHE A 472 2.97 6.86 15.14
C PHE A 472 2.80 8.32 14.68
N SER A 473 3.92 8.93 14.29
CA SER A 473 4.00 10.33 13.87
C SER A 473 4.64 10.43 12.48
N PRO A 474 3.91 10.07 11.42
CA PRO A 474 4.32 10.30 10.04
C PRO A 474 4.95 11.66 9.82
N ASN A 475 6.10 11.67 9.14
CA ASN A 475 6.80 12.87 8.76
C ASN A 475 7.09 12.86 7.26
N ALA A 476 6.65 13.92 6.57
CA ALA A 476 6.76 14.10 5.13
C ALA A 476 8.20 14.37 4.67
N ALA A 477 9.03 13.33 4.72
CA ALA A 477 10.43 13.40 4.35
C ALA A 477 10.60 13.59 2.84
N PHE A 478 11.50 14.52 2.47
CA PHE A 478 11.90 14.76 1.09
C PHE A 478 13.41 14.76 0.96
N VAL A 479 13.92 13.91 0.07
CA VAL A 479 15.34 13.84 -0.30
C VAL A 479 15.49 14.23 -1.76
N GLN A 480 16.47 15.07 -2.07
CA GLN A 480 16.79 15.49 -3.45
C GLN A 480 18.30 15.44 -3.72
N THR A 481 18.66 15.00 -4.91
CA THR A 481 20.01 15.13 -5.45
C THR A 481 19.99 15.55 -6.92
N VAL A 482 21.14 16.03 -7.40
CA VAL A 482 21.36 16.31 -8.83
C VAL A 482 22.45 15.37 -9.30
N TYR A 483 22.20 14.68 -10.40
CA TYR A 483 23.10 13.67 -10.95
C TYR A 483 23.42 13.96 -12.41
N ASN A 484 24.68 13.79 -12.81
CA ASN A 484 25.09 13.92 -14.21
C ASN A 484 24.99 12.54 -14.86
N LEU A 485 24.24 12.47 -15.96
CA LEU A 485 24.05 11.25 -16.73
C LEU A 485 24.81 11.35 -18.05
N THR A 486 25.50 10.28 -18.39
CA THR A 486 26.21 10.12 -19.67
C THR A 486 25.32 9.41 -20.68
N GLY A 487 25.24 9.94 -21.90
CA GLY A 487 24.46 9.35 -22.99
C GLY A 487 24.93 7.93 -23.32
N GLY A 488 23.98 7.02 -23.54
CA GLY A 488 24.23 5.62 -23.87
C GLY A 488 24.69 4.74 -22.70
N VAL A 489 24.65 5.24 -21.46
CA VAL A 489 24.96 4.48 -20.23
C VAL A 489 23.66 4.13 -19.50
N ASP A 490 23.50 2.88 -19.09
CA ASP A 490 22.33 2.45 -18.32
C ASP A 490 22.42 2.96 -16.87
N TYR A 491 21.32 3.51 -16.38
CA TYR A 491 21.19 3.95 -14.99
C TYR A 491 20.02 3.27 -14.31
N THR A 492 20.26 2.86 -13.06
CA THR A 492 19.24 2.40 -12.11
C THR A 492 19.17 3.39 -10.95
N PHE A 493 17.96 3.89 -10.68
CA PHE A 493 17.64 4.70 -9.51
C PHE A 493 16.69 3.92 -8.60
N ASP A 494 16.92 3.92 -7.30
CA ASP A 494 16.05 3.26 -6.33
C ASP A 494 15.99 4.03 -5.01
N LEU A 495 14.86 3.90 -4.28
CA LEU A 495 14.74 4.39 -2.91
C LEU A 495 15.26 3.34 -1.93
N ARG A 496 16.06 3.81 -0.96
CA ARG A 496 16.56 2.98 0.13
C ARG A 496 16.26 3.59 1.48
N TRP A 497 16.25 2.74 2.49
CA TRP A 497 16.01 3.16 3.85
C TRP A 497 16.67 2.25 4.87
N LYS A 498 16.82 2.77 6.09
CA LYS A 498 17.29 2.07 7.28
C LYS A 498 16.93 2.87 8.52
N THR A 499 17.16 2.31 9.71
CA THR A 499 17.18 3.10 10.94
C THR A 499 18.51 3.84 11.11
N ASN A 500 18.51 4.89 11.93
CA ASN A 500 19.74 5.62 12.27
C ASN A 500 20.68 4.84 13.23
N LYS A 501 20.16 3.82 13.92
CA LYS A 501 20.89 2.93 14.83
C LYS A 501 20.25 1.53 14.82
N PRO A 502 20.89 0.48 15.37
CA PRO A 502 20.30 -0.85 15.45
C PRO A 502 18.90 -0.81 16.09
N ALA A 503 17.91 -1.35 15.39
CA ALA A 503 16.50 -1.31 15.78
C ALA A 503 16.14 -2.37 16.83
N GLY A 504 16.93 -3.45 16.94
CA GLY A 504 16.55 -4.63 17.70
C GLY A 504 15.20 -5.18 17.17
N PRO A 505 14.19 -5.41 18.02
CA PRO A 505 12.86 -5.83 17.56
C PRO A 505 12.02 -4.68 16.95
N GLY A 506 12.52 -3.43 16.97
CA GLY A 506 11.82 -2.27 16.47
C GLY A 506 11.69 -2.26 14.94
N ALA A 507 10.72 -1.49 14.45
CA ALA A 507 10.46 -1.33 13.03
C ALA A 507 10.18 0.13 12.66
N ILE A 508 10.46 0.46 11.40
CA ILE A 508 10.13 1.75 10.77
C ILE A 508 9.18 1.53 9.60
N PHE A 509 8.49 2.58 9.19
CA PHE A 509 7.42 2.49 8.20
C PHE A 509 7.50 3.65 7.21
N ALA A 510 7.07 3.40 5.98
CA ALA A 510 6.88 4.40 4.94
C ALA A 510 5.44 4.33 4.43
N GLY A 511 4.74 5.46 4.44
CA GLY A 511 3.31 5.55 4.13
C GLY A 511 2.46 5.88 5.37
N ALA A 512 1.82 7.06 5.39
CA ALA A 512 0.83 7.46 6.38
C ALA A 512 -0.58 6.96 6.01
N GLY A 513 -1.47 6.82 7.00
CA GLY A 513 -2.85 6.35 6.80
C GLY A 513 -3.13 4.96 7.39
N PRO A 514 -4.09 4.19 6.82
CA PRO A 514 -4.69 4.39 5.50
C PRO A 514 -5.83 5.42 5.46
N ILE A 515 -6.02 6.07 4.31
CA ILE A 515 -7.21 6.85 3.95
C ILE A 515 -7.92 6.12 2.81
N GLY A 516 -9.15 5.66 3.04
CA GLY A 516 -9.92 4.91 2.03
C GLY A 516 -9.20 3.65 1.54
N GLY A 517 -8.49 2.96 2.44
CA GLY A 517 -7.69 1.77 2.12
C GLY A 517 -6.34 2.04 1.46
N LYS A 518 -5.92 3.30 1.28
CA LYS A 518 -4.66 3.67 0.60
C LYS A 518 -3.76 4.49 1.53
N PHE A 519 -2.44 4.30 1.43
CA PHE A 519 -1.48 5.12 2.19
C PHE A 519 -1.00 6.32 1.37
N SER A 520 -0.36 7.27 2.06
CA SER A 520 0.29 8.40 1.42
C SER A 520 1.29 7.88 0.36
N PRO A 521 1.30 8.41 -0.87
CA PRO A 521 2.18 7.91 -1.90
C PRO A 521 3.65 7.99 -1.49
N THR A 522 4.40 6.89 -1.57
CA THR A 522 5.87 6.94 -1.61
C THR A 522 6.30 7.07 -3.07
N ARG A 523 7.13 8.06 -3.39
CA ARG A 523 7.47 8.39 -4.79
C ARG A 523 8.96 8.60 -4.99
N LEU A 524 9.47 8.00 -6.07
CA LEU A 524 10.74 8.32 -6.71
C LEU A 524 10.45 9.08 -8.00
N THR A 525 11.18 10.17 -8.24
CA THR A 525 11.07 10.95 -9.47
C THR A 525 12.47 11.28 -10.00
N VAL A 526 12.68 11.07 -11.28
CA VAL A 526 13.88 11.46 -12.04
C VAL A 526 13.44 12.44 -13.12
N GLU A 527 13.70 13.72 -12.91
CA GLU A 527 13.43 14.80 -13.87
C GLU A 527 14.71 15.11 -14.65
N LEU A 528 14.73 14.79 -15.94
CA LEU A 528 15.77 15.23 -16.86
C LEU A 528 15.59 16.73 -17.15
N VAL A 529 16.67 17.48 -16.99
CA VAL A 529 16.64 18.93 -17.23
C VAL A 529 16.62 19.17 -18.74
N ALA A 530 15.50 19.69 -19.23
CA ALA A 530 15.31 20.04 -20.64
C ALA A 530 16.41 20.97 -21.17
N THR A 531 16.73 20.87 -22.46
CA THR A 531 17.82 21.63 -23.11
C THR A 531 17.71 23.16 -22.95
N ALA A 532 16.50 23.70 -22.86
CA ALA A 532 16.27 25.14 -22.67
C ALA A 532 16.38 25.59 -21.19
N ALA A 533 16.41 24.64 -20.26
CA ALA A 533 16.58 24.85 -18.84
C ALA A 533 18.05 24.65 -18.44
N SER A 534 18.40 25.07 -17.24
CA SER A 534 19.71 24.73 -16.67
C SER A 534 19.61 24.50 -15.18
N VAL A 535 20.40 23.56 -14.67
CA VAL A 535 20.50 23.30 -13.24
C VAL A 535 21.88 23.70 -12.72
N ALA A 536 21.91 24.33 -11.56
CA ALA A 536 23.11 24.54 -10.76
C ALA A 536 22.86 23.99 -9.35
N THR A 537 23.89 23.46 -8.71
CA THR A 537 23.75 22.90 -7.37
C THR A 537 25.03 23.10 -6.57
N ALA A 538 24.87 23.30 -5.26
CA ALA A 538 25.95 23.28 -4.29
C ALA A 538 25.55 22.30 -3.17
N ALA A 539 26.46 21.43 -2.77
CA ALA A 539 26.19 20.43 -1.75
C ALA A 539 27.41 20.18 -0.86
N SER A 540 27.16 19.83 0.40
CA SER A 540 28.19 19.51 1.37
C SER A 540 27.74 18.40 2.30
N THR A 541 28.66 17.50 2.65
CA THR A 541 28.50 16.41 3.63
C THR A 541 29.14 16.74 4.99
N SER A 542 29.45 18.02 5.22
CA SER A 542 29.88 18.54 6.53
C SER A 542 28.68 18.70 7.48
N GLN A 543 28.93 18.57 8.78
CA GLN A 543 27.98 19.04 9.79
C GLN A 543 28.27 20.50 10.14
N TYR A 544 27.24 21.33 10.09
CA TYR A 544 27.33 22.74 10.45
C TYR A 544 26.75 22.95 11.85
N PRO A 545 27.50 23.53 12.79
CA PRO A 545 26.95 24.01 14.07
C PRO A 545 26.71 25.52 14.05
N LEU A 546 25.59 25.97 14.58
CA LEU A 546 25.32 27.39 14.87
C LEU A 546 25.02 27.57 16.36
N ALA A 547 26.01 28.08 17.08
CA ALA A 547 25.91 28.39 18.51
C ALA A 547 25.42 29.83 18.73
N GLY A 548 24.61 30.04 19.76
CA GLY A 548 24.26 31.39 20.20
C GLY A 548 23.40 32.18 19.21
N SER A 549 22.61 31.50 18.38
CA SER A 549 21.62 32.17 17.52
C SER A 549 20.69 33.03 18.38
N ASP A 550 20.50 34.28 17.95
CA ASP A 550 19.66 35.29 18.61
C ASP A 550 18.16 35.12 18.29
N GLY A 551 17.82 34.19 17.39
CA GLY A 551 16.45 33.96 16.93
C GLY A 551 15.98 34.90 15.83
N ALA A 552 16.76 35.92 15.47
CA ALA A 552 16.35 37.00 14.57
C ALA A 552 17.24 37.11 13.32
N THR A 553 18.56 36.97 13.49
CA THR A 553 19.53 37.16 12.43
C THR A 553 19.73 35.89 11.62
N TRP A 554 19.36 35.93 10.34
CA TRP A 554 19.68 34.87 9.38
C TRP A 554 21.18 34.83 9.09
N GLN A 555 21.79 33.66 9.18
CA GLN A 555 23.21 33.45 8.89
C GLN A 555 23.36 32.52 7.70
N ALA A 556 24.36 32.73 6.84
CA ALA A 556 24.70 31.74 5.83
C ALA A 556 25.15 30.45 6.52
N MET A 557 24.62 29.31 6.07
CA MET A 557 25.03 28.02 6.61
C MET A 557 26.48 27.71 6.23
N ASP A 558 26.83 27.94 4.96
CA ASP A 558 28.19 28.02 4.46
C ASP A 558 28.22 29.02 3.30
N SER A 559 29.00 30.09 3.45
CA SER A 559 29.07 31.16 2.43
C SER A 559 29.78 30.75 1.14
N THR A 560 30.49 29.62 1.16
CA THR A 560 31.32 29.12 0.07
C THR A 560 30.72 27.87 -0.55
N ASN A 561 30.43 26.85 0.26
CA ASN A 561 30.03 25.52 -0.22
C ASN A 561 28.50 25.35 -0.37
N LEU A 562 27.70 26.27 0.19
CA LEU A 562 26.24 26.28 0.09
C LEU A 562 25.75 27.60 -0.51
N SER A 563 26.47 28.05 -1.54
CA SER A 563 26.23 29.27 -2.30
C SER A 563 26.32 28.98 -3.80
N VAL A 564 25.31 29.41 -4.56
CA VAL A 564 25.28 29.28 -6.03
C VAL A 564 25.26 30.68 -6.66
N PRO A 565 26.35 31.10 -7.33
CA PRO A 565 26.29 32.25 -8.22
C PRO A 565 25.53 31.86 -9.49
N PHE A 566 24.65 32.74 -9.97
CA PHE A 566 23.83 32.47 -11.15
C PHE A 566 23.71 33.71 -12.03
N ASN A 567 24.08 33.59 -13.31
CA ASN A 567 23.89 34.63 -14.31
C ASN A 567 22.75 34.21 -15.22
N ALA A 568 21.65 34.95 -15.23
CA ALA A 568 20.48 34.58 -16.01
C ALA A 568 20.75 34.74 -17.52
N PRO A 569 20.67 33.66 -18.32
CA PRO A 569 20.92 33.73 -19.76
C PRO A 569 19.76 34.36 -20.53
N ALA A 570 18.56 34.35 -19.94
CA ALA A 570 17.34 34.96 -20.46
C ALA A 570 16.46 35.40 -19.28
N ASN A 571 15.39 36.15 -19.58
CA ASN A 571 14.34 36.41 -18.59
C ASN A 571 13.65 35.08 -18.24
N GLY A 572 13.28 34.91 -16.98
CA GLY A 572 12.67 33.67 -16.52
C GLY A 572 12.49 33.61 -15.02
N SER A 573 12.48 32.38 -14.51
CA SER A 573 12.31 32.08 -13.09
C SER A 573 13.33 31.03 -12.64
N LEU A 574 13.81 31.15 -11.41
CA LEU A 574 14.55 30.09 -10.73
C LEU A 574 13.61 29.36 -9.79
N VAL A 575 13.49 28.05 -9.92
CA VAL A 575 12.97 27.19 -8.86
C VAL A 575 14.17 26.78 -8.00
N VAL A 576 14.17 27.24 -6.76
CA VAL A 576 15.29 27.08 -5.83
C VAL A 576 14.86 26.19 -4.68
N GLY A 577 15.59 25.11 -4.46
CA GLY A 577 15.34 24.13 -3.41
C GLY A 577 16.50 24.06 -2.41
N GLY A 578 16.18 24.04 -1.12
CA GLY A 578 17.12 23.77 -0.04
C GLY A 578 16.72 22.50 0.70
N ASN A 579 17.59 21.49 0.74
CA ASN A 579 17.31 20.22 1.40
C ASN A 579 18.37 19.94 2.48
N VAL A 580 17.94 19.91 3.74
CA VAL A 580 18.82 19.87 4.91
C VAL A 580 18.18 19.05 6.04
N ASP A 581 18.99 18.32 6.81
CA ASP A 581 18.52 17.76 8.08
C ASP A 581 18.90 18.71 9.19
N LEU A 582 17.95 19.15 10.00
CA LEU A 582 18.17 20.10 11.08
C LEU A 582 17.83 19.48 12.43
N PHE A 583 18.60 19.81 13.46
CA PHE A 583 18.30 19.43 14.84
C PHE A 583 18.97 20.33 15.88
N THR A 584 18.67 20.07 17.14
CA THR A 584 19.27 20.72 18.32
C THR A 584 19.56 19.67 19.40
N GLY A 585 20.54 19.95 20.25
CA GLY A 585 20.78 19.17 21.47
C GLY A 585 19.90 19.61 22.66
N LYS A 586 19.10 20.67 22.50
CA LYS A 586 18.27 21.27 23.55
C LYS A 586 16.82 21.35 23.11
N SER A 587 15.93 20.74 23.89
CA SER A 587 14.50 20.79 23.67
C SER A 587 13.95 22.21 23.82
N GLY A 588 12.82 22.45 23.18
CA GLY A 588 12.15 23.72 23.10
C GLY A 588 12.76 24.69 22.09
N LEU A 589 13.59 24.22 21.14
CA LEU A 589 14.15 25.00 20.04
C LEU A 589 13.87 24.30 18.71
N ASN A 590 13.41 25.05 17.73
CA ASN A 590 13.36 24.61 16.33
C ASN A 590 14.37 25.41 15.50
N GLN A 591 14.63 24.91 14.30
CA GLN A 591 15.59 25.48 13.38
C GLN A 591 14.86 25.98 12.15
N ASP A 592 15.15 27.22 11.76
CA ASP A 592 14.63 27.79 10.54
C ASP A 592 15.69 27.66 9.45
N VAL A 593 15.30 27.20 8.26
CA VAL A 593 16.11 27.22 7.04
C VAL A 593 15.46 28.13 6.01
N GLY A 594 16.26 28.88 5.28
CA GLY A 594 15.79 29.78 4.23
C GLY A 594 16.70 29.87 3.02
N ILE A 595 16.15 30.45 1.96
CA ILE A 595 16.84 30.74 0.70
C ILE A 595 17.05 32.25 0.62
N ALA A 596 18.27 32.70 0.84
CA ALA A 596 18.63 34.10 0.64
C ALA A 596 19.07 34.33 -0.80
N VAL A 597 18.58 35.42 -1.40
CA VAL A 597 18.96 35.85 -2.75
C VAL A 597 19.53 37.26 -2.66
N THR A 598 20.63 37.50 -3.36
CA THR A 598 21.20 38.84 -3.56
C THR A 598 21.38 39.09 -5.05
N GLY A 599 21.12 40.31 -5.51
CA GLY A 599 21.12 40.68 -6.92
C GLY A 599 20.12 41.81 -7.16
N ALA A 600 19.79 42.10 -8.42
CA ALA A 600 18.83 43.17 -8.71
C ALA A 600 17.46 42.86 -8.11
N GLY A 601 16.99 43.72 -7.20
CA GLY A 601 15.68 43.61 -6.56
C GLY A 601 15.60 42.66 -5.36
N TYR A 602 16.71 42.07 -4.92
CA TYR A 602 16.76 41.10 -3.82
C TYR A 602 17.68 41.53 -2.66
N PRO A 603 17.31 41.25 -1.40
CA PRO A 603 16.11 40.52 -0.98
C PRO A 603 14.83 41.34 -1.19
N THR A 604 13.71 40.69 -1.47
CA THR A 604 12.41 41.37 -1.66
C THR A 604 11.91 42.02 -0.37
N THR A 605 12.22 41.39 0.76
CA THR A 605 11.97 41.92 2.11
C THR A 605 13.29 42.02 2.86
N ALA A 606 13.67 43.23 3.26
CA ALA A 606 14.91 43.46 3.98
C ALA A 606 14.97 42.61 5.27
N GLY A 607 16.08 41.90 5.46
CA GLY A 607 16.30 41.04 6.63
C GLY A 607 15.57 39.69 6.59
N GLN A 608 14.91 39.33 5.48
CA GLN A 608 14.27 38.02 5.29
C GLN A 608 14.82 37.29 4.06
N PRO A 609 14.91 35.95 4.10
CA PRO A 609 15.07 35.15 2.90
C PRO A 609 13.79 35.17 2.04
N GLU A 610 13.92 34.80 0.76
CA GLU A 610 12.80 34.76 -0.19
C GLU A 610 11.79 33.63 0.12
N ALA A 611 12.26 32.59 0.80
CA ALA A 611 11.44 31.55 1.41
C ALA A 611 12.15 31.00 2.63
N TRP A 612 11.38 30.52 3.60
CA TRP A 612 11.90 29.82 4.77
C TRP A 612 10.90 28.80 5.32
N LYS A 613 11.42 27.84 6.10
CA LYS A 613 10.69 26.77 6.78
C LYS A 613 11.27 26.50 8.15
N GLU A 614 10.48 25.93 9.04
CA GLU A 614 10.88 25.52 10.38
C GLU A 614 10.87 23.99 10.49
N SER A 615 11.99 23.40 10.87
CA SER A 615 12.25 21.97 10.68
C SER A 615 11.58 21.03 11.69
N GLY A 616 10.64 21.47 12.53
CA GLY A 616 10.04 20.62 13.56
C GLY A 616 11.01 20.16 14.66
N GLY A 617 10.54 19.24 15.52
CA GLY A 617 11.35 18.64 16.58
C GLY A 617 11.38 19.40 17.92
N TYR A 618 10.39 20.26 18.21
CA TYR A 618 10.42 21.14 19.39
C TYR A 618 10.62 20.39 20.70
N ALA A 619 10.03 19.20 20.84
CA ALA A 619 10.20 18.36 22.03
C ALA A 619 11.43 17.43 21.96
N GLY A 620 12.00 17.22 20.77
CA GLY A 620 13.10 16.30 20.52
C GLY A 620 14.48 16.93 20.72
N THR A 621 15.43 16.12 21.17
CA THR A 621 16.87 16.46 21.15
C THR A 621 17.59 15.41 20.32
N PHE A 622 18.60 15.80 19.54
CA PHE A 622 19.34 14.90 18.65
C PHE A 622 18.41 14.09 17.73
N SER A 623 17.37 14.76 17.25
CA SER A 623 16.39 14.20 16.30
C SER A 623 16.44 15.01 15.00
N PRO A 624 17.44 14.76 14.13
CA PRO A 624 17.44 15.28 12.77
C PRO A 624 16.07 15.16 12.11
N ASN A 625 15.64 16.26 11.49
CA ASN A 625 14.43 16.28 10.69
C ASN A 625 14.72 16.84 9.29
N ALA A 626 14.30 16.07 8.29
CA ALA A 626 14.41 16.43 6.89
C ALA A 626 13.54 17.64 6.56
N ALA A 627 14.16 18.80 6.39
CA ALA A 627 13.51 20.02 5.96
C ALA A 627 13.79 20.28 4.47
N PHE A 628 12.73 20.64 3.76
CA PHE A 628 12.83 21.16 2.39
C PHE A 628 12.18 22.54 2.31
N VAL A 629 12.93 23.51 1.78
CA VAL A 629 12.45 24.88 1.50
C VAL A 629 12.51 25.14 0.00
N GLN A 630 11.45 25.73 -0.56
CA GLN A 630 11.37 26.09 -1.98
C GLN A 630 10.99 27.55 -2.19
N ALA A 631 11.69 28.21 -3.12
CA ALA A 631 11.36 29.53 -3.63
C ALA A 631 11.22 29.50 -5.16
N VAL A 632 10.34 30.35 -5.70
CA VAL A 632 10.32 30.71 -7.13
C VAL A 632 10.77 32.16 -7.24
N VAL A 633 11.88 32.40 -7.92
CA VAL A 633 12.58 33.68 -7.95
C VAL A 633 12.63 34.21 -9.38
N PRO A 634 11.85 35.25 -9.73
CA PRO A 634 11.95 35.91 -11.03
C PRO A 634 13.36 36.47 -11.30
N VAL A 635 13.88 36.24 -12.50
CA VAL A 635 15.21 36.72 -12.89
C VAL A 635 15.20 37.38 -14.25
N THR A 636 16.06 38.39 -14.41
CA THR A 636 16.19 39.18 -15.64
C THR A 636 17.50 38.85 -16.34
N SER A 637 17.45 38.71 -17.66
CA SER A 637 18.61 38.39 -18.50
C SER A 637 19.80 39.31 -18.23
N GLY A 638 21.00 38.73 -18.21
CA GLY A 638 22.26 39.46 -18.00
C GLY A 638 22.49 39.94 -16.57
N THR A 639 21.57 39.69 -15.63
CA THR A 639 21.73 40.04 -14.22
C THR A 639 22.40 38.90 -13.45
N ALA A 640 23.36 39.26 -12.60
CA ALA A 640 24.02 38.34 -11.68
C ALA A 640 23.24 38.24 -10.37
N TYR A 641 22.99 37.02 -9.93
CA TYR A 641 22.36 36.67 -8.67
C TYR A 641 23.30 35.76 -7.87
N THR A 642 23.14 35.78 -6.55
CA THR A 642 23.78 34.80 -5.65
C THR A 642 22.73 34.26 -4.71
N LEU A 643 22.60 32.93 -4.69
CA LEU A 643 21.65 32.21 -3.87
C LEU A 643 22.41 31.48 -2.76
N LYS A 644 21.90 31.54 -1.53
CA LYS A 644 22.54 30.91 -0.37
C LYS A 644 21.52 30.21 0.50
N LEU A 645 21.91 29.08 1.10
CA LEU A 645 21.20 28.56 2.25
C LEU A 645 21.57 29.36 3.48
N VAL A 646 20.53 29.86 4.15
CA VAL A 646 20.63 30.58 5.42
C VAL A 646 19.82 29.87 6.48
N TRP A 647 20.16 30.09 7.74
CA TRP A 647 19.48 29.45 8.86
C TRP A 647 19.63 30.26 10.15
N LYS A 648 18.76 29.95 11.11
CA LYS A 648 18.78 30.48 12.48
C LYS A 648 17.97 29.56 13.40
N ALA A 649 18.04 29.78 14.71
CA ALA A 649 17.04 29.22 15.62
C ALA A 649 15.73 30.02 15.51
N ASN A 650 14.60 29.39 15.82
CA ASN A 650 13.30 30.07 15.80
C ASN A 650 13.15 31.14 16.90
N LYS A 651 13.94 31.06 17.97
CA LYS A 651 14.07 32.05 19.04
C LYS A 651 15.49 32.08 19.58
N ALA A 652 15.78 33.05 20.45
CA ALA A 652 17.08 33.13 21.12
C ALA A 652 17.45 31.79 21.79
N SER A 653 18.53 31.20 21.32
CA SER A 653 18.99 29.86 21.73
C SER A 653 19.45 29.81 23.20
N GLY A 654 19.82 30.96 23.77
CA GLY A 654 20.36 31.06 25.12
C GLY A 654 21.66 30.28 25.29
N GLY A 655 22.54 30.34 24.29
CA GLY A 655 23.83 29.64 24.27
C GLY A 655 23.77 28.20 23.75
N ALA A 656 22.59 27.70 23.37
CA ALA A 656 22.47 26.39 22.72
C ALA A 656 22.95 26.43 21.27
N THR A 657 23.25 25.24 20.75
CA THR A 657 23.70 25.03 19.38
C THR A 657 22.65 24.28 18.59
N ILE A 658 22.35 24.77 17.39
CA ILE A 658 21.59 24.04 16.38
C ILE A 658 22.54 23.47 15.33
N TYR A 659 22.14 22.40 14.67
CA TYR A 659 22.99 21.63 13.75
C TYR A 659 22.30 21.39 12.42
N ALA A 660 23.09 21.32 11.36
CA ALA A 660 22.68 20.88 10.04
C ALA A 660 23.55 19.70 9.57
N GLY A 661 22.92 18.63 9.10
CA GLY A 661 23.55 17.37 8.68
C GLY A 661 23.43 16.26 9.73
N ALA A 662 22.66 15.22 9.40
CA ALA A 662 22.43 14.02 10.22
C ALA A 662 23.61 13.04 10.12
N GLY A 663 23.74 12.12 11.08
CA GLY A 663 24.80 11.10 11.12
C GLY A 663 26.00 11.47 12.03
N PRO A 664 27.23 11.03 11.69
CA PRO A 664 27.67 10.61 10.36
C PRO A 664 27.43 9.12 10.05
N ILE A 665 27.25 8.80 8.76
CA ILE A 665 27.29 7.43 8.20
C ILE A 665 28.58 7.32 7.40
N SER A 666 29.42 6.33 7.70
CA SER A 666 30.71 6.12 7.02
C SER A 666 31.54 7.42 6.91
N SER A 667 31.65 8.15 8.01
CA SER A 667 32.34 9.46 8.15
C SER A 667 31.73 10.66 7.40
N HIS A 668 30.55 10.51 6.79
CA HIS A 668 29.86 11.59 6.08
C HIS A 668 28.51 11.91 6.73
N TYR A 669 28.19 13.20 6.86
CA TYR A 669 26.86 13.63 7.26
C TYR A 669 25.90 13.64 6.07
N SER A 670 24.60 13.67 6.35
CA SER A 670 23.59 13.78 5.31
C SER A 670 23.84 15.03 4.45
N PRO A 671 23.80 14.93 3.10
CA PRO A 671 24.17 16.05 2.25
C PRO A 671 23.23 17.24 2.45
N THR A 672 23.76 18.38 2.89
CA THR A 672 23.04 19.66 2.80
C THR A 672 23.18 20.17 1.37
N ARG A 673 22.07 20.48 0.70
CA ARG A 673 22.06 20.83 -0.72
C ARG A 673 21.21 22.07 -1.03
N LEU A 674 21.78 22.94 -1.87
CA LEU A 674 21.08 24.00 -2.60
C LEU A 674 21.00 23.60 -4.07
N THR A 675 19.79 23.60 -4.63
CA THR A 675 19.52 23.31 -6.05
C THR A 675 18.84 24.52 -6.68
N VAL A 676 19.27 24.89 -7.88
CA VAL A 676 18.72 26.00 -8.68
C VAL A 676 18.37 25.44 -10.05
N LEU A 677 17.08 25.39 -10.38
CA LEU A 677 16.58 25.09 -11.72
C LEU A 677 16.13 26.40 -12.38
N PHE A 678 16.80 26.78 -13.47
CA PHE A 678 16.39 27.91 -14.30
C PHE A 678 15.41 27.48 -15.38
N LEU A 679 14.30 28.20 -15.45
CA LEU A 679 13.27 28.05 -16.48
C LEU A 679 13.11 29.38 -17.24
N PRO A 680 13.24 29.40 -18.57
CA PRO A 680 13.02 30.61 -19.37
C PRO A 680 11.56 31.07 -19.30
N SER A 681 11.29 32.35 -19.59
CA SER A 681 9.93 32.92 -19.52
C SER A 681 8.89 32.22 -20.39
N THR A 682 9.31 31.49 -21.43
CA THR A 682 8.44 30.69 -22.29
C THR A 682 7.95 29.40 -21.62
N ALA A 683 8.58 28.98 -20.52
CA ALA A 683 8.27 27.78 -19.76
C ALA A 683 8.44 28.02 -18.24
N ALA A 684 8.10 29.22 -17.77
CA ALA A 684 8.33 29.61 -16.37
C ALA A 684 7.49 28.75 -15.41
N ALA A 685 8.01 28.55 -14.20
CA ALA A 685 7.21 27.96 -13.12
C ALA A 685 6.04 28.88 -12.79
N VAL A 686 4.89 28.27 -12.50
CA VAL A 686 3.71 28.98 -12.01
C VAL A 686 3.54 28.64 -10.54
N ASP A 687 3.46 29.66 -9.69
CA ASP A 687 3.25 29.45 -8.27
C ASP A 687 2.13 30.32 -7.69
N ARG A 688 1.70 29.89 -6.52
CA ARG A 688 0.96 30.70 -5.57
C ARG A 688 1.65 30.65 -4.23
N VAL A 689 1.75 31.79 -3.56
CA VAL A 689 2.43 31.92 -2.29
C VAL A 689 1.66 32.88 -1.38
N SER A 690 1.58 32.53 -0.10
CA SER A 690 1.02 33.38 0.95
C SER A 690 1.91 33.33 2.18
N ALA A 691 2.16 34.49 2.79
CA ALA A 691 2.84 34.62 4.08
C ALA A 691 1.85 34.80 5.24
N LEU A 692 0.57 34.53 5.02
CA LEU A 692 -0.45 34.45 6.08
C LEU A 692 -0.37 33.10 6.80
N GLN A 693 -0.80 33.07 8.06
CA GLN A 693 -1.05 31.82 8.75
C GLN A 693 -2.47 31.35 8.46
N HIS A 694 -2.57 30.18 7.83
CA HIS A 694 -3.85 29.54 7.60
C HIS A 694 -4.17 28.64 8.79
N HIS A 695 -5.45 28.48 9.12
CA HIS A 695 -5.89 27.57 10.18
C HIS A 695 -7.19 26.88 9.79
N PHE A 696 -7.36 25.64 10.24
CA PHE A 696 -8.58 24.87 10.05
C PHE A 696 -9.01 24.25 11.38
N THR A 697 -10.22 24.62 11.82
CA THR A 697 -10.82 24.16 13.08
C THR A 697 -11.95 23.19 12.79
N GLY A 698 -12.08 22.14 13.61
CA GLY A 698 -13.23 21.24 13.53
C GLY A 698 -13.19 20.29 12.32
N SER A 699 -12.00 19.98 11.80
CA SER A 699 -11.84 18.93 10.79
C SER A 699 -12.42 17.60 11.30
N ASN A 700 -13.17 16.92 10.44
CA ASN A 700 -13.81 15.64 10.72
C ASN A 700 -12.89 14.43 10.50
N GLY A 701 -11.63 14.65 10.11
CA GLY A 701 -10.67 13.59 9.83
C GLY A 701 -10.77 12.94 8.45
N THR A 702 -11.86 13.18 7.71
CA THR A 702 -12.17 12.45 6.47
C THR A 702 -12.28 13.36 5.24
N THR A 703 -12.88 14.54 5.39
CA THR A 703 -13.12 15.45 4.27
C THR A 703 -11.95 16.40 4.08
N TRP A 704 -11.33 16.32 2.90
CA TRP A 704 -10.36 17.30 2.42
C TRP A 704 -11.02 18.68 2.26
N GLN A 705 -10.40 19.71 2.81
CA GLN A 705 -10.82 21.09 2.66
C GLN A 705 -9.77 21.88 1.91
N ASN A 706 -10.19 22.81 1.06
CA ASN A 706 -9.27 23.77 0.46
C ASN A 706 -8.64 24.61 1.57
N MET A 707 -7.32 24.76 1.54
CA MET A 707 -6.61 25.59 2.51
C MET A 707 -6.98 27.06 2.37
N ASP A 708 -7.05 27.52 1.11
CA ASP A 708 -7.54 28.84 0.73
C ASP A 708 -7.83 28.84 -0.78
N THR A 709 -9.10 29.02 -1.17
CA THR A 709 -9.52 28.96 -2.58
C THR A 709 -9.08 30.17 -3.41
N ALA A 710 -8.68 31.27 -2.77
CA ALA A 710 -8.13 32.43 -3.45
C ALA A 710 -6.60 32.38 -3.51
N ALA A 711 -5.96 31.95 -2.41
CA ALA A 711 -4.52 31.96 -2.29
C ALA A 711 -3.85 30.74 -2.93
N PHE A 712 -4.46 29.55 -2.90
CA PHE A 712 -3.79 28.30 -3.33
C PHE A 712 -4.56 27.53 -4.41
N MET A 713 -5.01 28.25 -5.41
CA MET A 713 -5.62 27.69 -6.62
C MET A 713 -4.79 28.11 -7.85
N LEU A 714 -4.40 27.11 -8.65
CA LEU A 714 -3.72 27.27 -9.93
C LEU A 714 -4.59 26.74 -11.06
N THR A 715 -4.59 27.44 -12.20
CA THR A 715 -5.27 26.98 -13.42
C THR A 715 -4.27 26.95 -14.57
N ILE A 716 -4.31 25.88 -15.36
CA ILE A 716 -3.47 25.71 -16.55
C ILE A 716 -4.28 25.11 -17.69
N THR A 717 -4.08 25.63 -18.90
CA THR A 717 -4.62 25.08 -20.14
C THR A 717 -3.42 24.88 -21.08
N PRO A 718 -2.81 23.69 -21.14
CA PRO A 718 -1.60 23.49 -21.90
C PRO A 718 -1.90 23.46 -23.41
N SER A 719 -1.01 24.04 -24.22
CA SER A 719 -1.12 24.02 -25.68
C SER A 719 -0.95 22.62 -26.27
N ASN A 720 -0.07 21.83 -25.66
CA ASN A 720 0.26 20.47 -26.04
C ASN A 720 -0.04 19.51 -24.89
N ALA A 721 -0.09 18.21 -25.17
CA ALA A 721 -0.08 17.22 -24.09
C ALA A 721 1.30 17.28 -23.43
N CYS A 722 1.34 17.37 -22.11
CA CYS A 722 2.57 17.63 -21.38
C CYS A 722 2.55 17.04 -19.97
N LEU A 723 3.70 17.08 -19.32
CA LEU A 723 3.80 16.84 -17.89
C LEU A 723 3.87 18.14 -17.11
N VAL A 724 3.43 18.04 -15.87
CA VAL A 724 3.73 19.03 -14.85
C VAL A 724 4.28 18.36 -13.61
N VAL A 725 5.34 18.94 -13.05
CA VAL A 725 5.79 18.63 -11.69
C VAL A 725 5.13 19.61 -10.74
N VAL A 726 4.45 19.10 -9.72
CA VAL A 726 3.69 19.90 -8.76
C VAL A 726 4.25 19.67 -7.37
N GLY A 727 4.53 20.77 -6.67
CA GLY A 727 5.04 20.77 -5.31
C GLY A 727 4.21 21.65 -4.39
N ALA A 728 3.97 21.19 -3.16
CA ALA A 728 3.44 22.01 -2.08
C ALA A 728 4.45 22.07 -0.92
N ASN A 729 4.82 23.29 -0.50
CA ASN A 729 5.80 23.52 0.55
C ASN A 729 5.22 24.43 1.64
N LEU A 730 5.14 23.93 2.87
CA LEU A 730 4.44 24.56 3.99
C LEU A 730 5.00 24.04 5.32
N ASP A 731 4.86 24.83 6.39
CA ASP A 731 5.06 24.30 7.74
C ASP A 731 3.71 23.95 8.33
N LEU A 732 3.54 22.71 8.78
CA LEU A 732 2.31 22.22 9.40
C LEU A 732 2.50 22.05 10.91
N TRP A 733 1.50 22.43 11.70
CA TRP A 733 1.48 22.17 13.14
C TRP A 733 0.08 22.25 13.75
N THR A 734 -0.02 21.86 15.03
CA THR A 734 -1.23 21.95 15.84
C THR A 734 -0.93 22.43 17.27
N ALA A 735 -1.94 23.03 17.91
CA ALA A 735 -1.93 23.32 19.34
C ALA A 735 -2.41 22.11 20.18
N ASN A 736 -2.97 21.08 19.53
CA ASN A 736 -3.62 19.96 20.18
C ASN A 736 -2.80 18.68 19.97
N ALA A 737 -2.26 18.11 21.04
CA ALA A 737 -1.55 16.84 20.96
C ALA A 737 -2.46 15.73 20.41
N GLY A 738 -1.86 14.80 19.69
CA GLY A 738 -2.52 13.64 19.09
C GLY A 738 -3.16 13.90 17.72
N LEU A 739 -3.04 15.11 17.15
CA LEU A 739 -3.47 15.41 15.78
C LEU A 739 -2.26 15.53 14.86
N ALA A 740 -2.31 14.84 13.72
CA ALA A 740 -1.41 15.08 12.60
C ALA A 740 -2.15 15.84 11.49
N GLN A 741 -1.38 16.46 10.59
CA GLN A 741 -1.91 17.28 9.50
C GLN A 741 -1.66 16.57 8.18
N ASP A 742 -2.74 16.29 7.46
CA ASP A 742 -2.66 15.79 6.10
C ASP A 742 -2.73 16.97 5.14
N VAL A 743 -1.85 17.01 4.16
CA VAL A 743 -1.85 17.97 3.06
C VAL A 743 -1.90 17.22 1.74
N GLY A 744 -2.68 17.72 0.78
CA GLY A 744 -2.86 17.12 -0.53
C GLY A 744 -2.95 18.14 -1.66
N ILE A 745 -2.74 17.66 -2.89
CA ILE A 745 -2.97 18.42 -4.12
C ILE A 745 -4.18 17.81 -4.81
N SER A 746 -5.32 18.51 -4.76
CA SER A 746 -6.51 18.13 -5.51
C SER A 746 -6.43 18.68 -6.93
N VAL A 747 -6.89 17.89 -7.90
CA VAL A 747 -6.89 18.28 -9.32
C VAL A 747 -8.28 18.03 -9.90
N SER A 748 -8.75 18.98 -10.70
CA SER A 748 -9.99 18.84 -11.47
C SER A 748 -9.77 19.22 -12.93
N GLY A 749 -10.47 18.53 -13.82
CA GLY A 749 -10.38 18.73 -15.27
C GLY A 749 -9.79 17.51 -15.97
N GLY A 750 -10.19 17.28 -17.22
CA GLY A 750 -9.77 16.10 -17.98
C GLY A 750 -10.10 14.79 -17.27
N ALA A 751 -9.09 13.97 -17.03
CA ALA A 751 -9.19 12.70 -16.31
C ALA A 751 -9.11 12.83 -14.78
N TYR A 752 -9.06 14.04 -14.23
CA TYR A 752 -8.98 14.29 -12.78
C TYR A 752 -10.32 14.79 -12.19
N PRO A 753 -10.63 14.47 -10.92
CA PRO A 753 -9.82 13.66 -10.02
C PRO A 753 -9.81 12.18 -10.44
N THR A 754 -8.71 11.51 -10.20
CA THR A 754 -8.59 10.08 -10.51
C THR A 754 -9.43 9.26 -9.51
N ALA A 755 -9.24 9.50 -8.21
CA ALA A 755 -10.09 8.94 -7.16
C ALA A 755 -11.04 10.01 -6.60
N THR A 756 -12.35 9.75 -6.68
CA THR A 756 -13.37 10.67 -6.15
C THR A 756 -13.16 10.90 -4.65
N GLY A 757 -13.06 12.17 -4.25
CA GLY A 757 -12.90 12.56 -2.84
C GLY A 757 -11.48 12.41 -2.29
N GLN A 758 -10.48 12.09 -3.12
CA GLN A 758 -9.06 12.07 -2.74
C GLN A 758 -8.24 13.05 -3.59
N PRO A 759 -7.23 13.71 -3.01
CA PRO A 759 -6.24 14.45 -3.77
C PRO A 759 -5.33 13.49 -4.54
N GLU A 760 -4.77 13.95 -5.66
CA GLU A 760 -3.87 13.17 -6.54
C GLU A 760 -2.58 12.73 -5.84
N ALA A 761 -2.15 13.48 -4.83
CA ALA A 761 -1.10 13.08 -3.93
C ALA A 761 -1.30 13.76 -2.58
N TRP A 762 -0.84 13.11 -1.51
CA TRP A 762 -0.92 13.65 -0.17
C TRP A 762 0.22 13.18 0.72
N LYS A 763 0.43 13.92 1.81
CA LYS A 763 1.41 13.64 2.87
C LYS A 763 0.82 13.96 4.23
N GLU A 764 1.18 13.20 5.24
CA GLU A 764 0.95 13.49 6.65
C GLU A 764 2.23 14.07 7.25
N SER A 765 2.10 15.24 7.88
CA SER A 765 3.17 15.89 8.61
C SER A 765 2.89 15.84 10.11
N GLY A 766 3.90 15.39 10.85
CA GLY A 766 3.82 14.99 12.25
C GLY A 766 3.43 16.08 13.25
N GLY A 767 3.36 15.66 14.52
CA GLY A 767 2.86 16.45 15.64
C GLY A 767 2.08 15.63 16.68
N TYR A 768 1.95 14.31 16.52
CA TYR A 768 1.14 13.50 17.44
C TYR A 768 1.55 13.68 18.92
N GLY A 769 2.85 13.77 19.20
CA GLY A 769 3.35 14.10 20.55
C GLY A 769 3.69 15.58 20.79
N GLY A 770 3.69 16.43 19.75
CA GLY A 770 4.25 17.78 19.80
C GLY A 770 3.20 18.86 19.50
N THR A 771 2.99 19.78 20.44
CA THR A 771 2.21 21.00 20.22
C THR A 771 3.14 22.16 19.87
N TYR A 772 2.65 23.12 19.07
CA TYR A 772 3.41 24.32 18.68
C TYR A 772 4.79 24.00 18.08
N SER A 773 4.85 22.95 17.26
CA SER A 773 6.07 22.49 16.61
C SER A 773 5.90 22.49 15.09
N PRO A 774 5.96 23.67 14.43
CA PRO A 774 5.97 23.78 12.98
C PRO A 774 6.95 22.81 12.34
N ASN A 775 6.46 21.98 11.42
CA ASN A 775 7.23 20.98 10.72
C ASN A 775 7.20 21.23 9.21
N ALA A 776 8.39 21.38 8.62
CA ALA A 776 8.58 21.60 7.20
C ALA A 776 8.11 20.38 6.39
N ALA A 777 6.94 20.50 5.77
CA ALA A 777 6.40 19.48 4.88
C ALA A 777 6.65 19.85 3.41
N TYR A 778 7.00 18.84 2.62
CA TYR A 778 7.01 18.94 1.17
C TYR A 778 6.28 17.76 0.55
N LEU A 779 5.24 18.09 -0.22
CA LEU A 779 4.47 17.16 -1.03
C LEU A 779 4.88 17.35 -2.49
N HIS A 780 5.24 16.26 -3.16
CA HIS A 780 5.70 16.25 -4.54
C HIS A 780 4.94 15.23 -5.39
N THR A 781 4.48 15.63 -6.57
CA THR A 781 3.85 14.73 -7.55
C THR A 781 4.10 15.16 -8.99
N ALA A 782 3.89 14.26 -9.94
CA ALA A 782 3.93 14.52 -11.37
C ALA A 782 2.58 14.13 -12.00
N LEU A 783 2.08 14.97 -12.91
CA LEU A 783 0.76 14.79 -13.52
C LEU A 783 0.86 14.88 -15.05
N GLU A 784 0.09 14.04 -15.74
CA GLU A 784 -0.13 14.14 -17.18
C GLU A 784 -1.30 15.07 -17.48
N LEU A 785 -1.07 16.04 -18.35
CA LEU A 785 -2.09 16.99 -18.80
C LEU A 785 -2.29 16.87 -20.31
N SER A 786 -3.55 16.78 -20.73
CA SER A 786 -3.96 16.75 -22.14
C SER A 786 -4.00 18.16 -22.74
N ALA A 787 -3.58 18.26 -24.00
CA ALA A 787 -3.67 19.50 -24.77
C ALA A 787 -5.07 20.11 -24.73
N SER A 788 -5.14 21.44 -24.68
CA SER A 788 -6.39 22.22 -24.74
C SER A 788 -7.43 21.91 -23.66
N THR A 789 -7.05 21.18 -22.60
CA THR A 789 -7.91 20.88 -21.45
C THR A 789 -7.53 21.80 -20.30
N THR A 790 -8.51 22.42 -19.66
CA THR A 790 -8.23 23.29 -18.50
C THR A 790 -8.24 22.45 -17.23
N TYR A 791 -7.16 22.55 -16.46
CA TYR A 791 -6.97 21.90 -15.18
C TYR A 791 -6.92 22.92 -14.07
N THR A 792 -7.53 22.61 -12.93
CA THR A 792 -7.45 23.40 -11.70
C THR A 792 -6.82 22.56 -10.60
N LEU A 793 -5.78 23.09 -9.97
CA LEU A 793 -5.04 22.48 -8.88
C LEU A 793 -5.26 23.28 -7.60
N GLU A 794 -5.63 22.59 -6.52
CA GLU A 794 -5.95 23.21 -5.23
C GLU A 794 -5.15 22.54 -4.11
N LEU A 795 -4.59 23.35 -3.21
CA LEU A 795 -3.96 22.85 -1.99
C LEU A 795 -5.05 22.54 -0.96
N VAL A 796 -5.16 21.27 -0.59
CA VAL A 796 -6.13 20.77 0.39
C VAL A 796 -5.46 20.24 1.64
N TRP A 797 -6.21 20.21 2.73
CA TRP A 797 -5.75 19.66 4.00
C TRP A 797 -6.88 19.18 4.89
N LYS A 798 -6.54 18.34 5.86
CA LYS A 798 -7.41 17.86 6.94
C LYS A 798 -6.58 17.38 8.13
N THR A 799 -7.23 17.02 9.23
CA THR A 799 -6.58 16.21 10.27
C THR A 799 -6.63 14.73 9.89
N ASN A 800 -5.71 13.94 10.42
CA ASN A 800 -5.70 12.49 10.23
C ASN A 800 -6.87 11.77 10.94
N LYS A 801 -7.45 12.39 11.96
CA LYS A 801 -8.63 11.90 12.70
C LYS A 801 -9.56 13.07 13.09
N PRO A 802 -10.81 12.83 13.52
CA PRO A 802 -11.69 13.89 13.99
C PRO A 802 -11.02 14.76 15.07
N SER A 803 -10.98 16.07 14.83
CA SER A 803 -10.26 17.03 15.68
C SER A 803 -10.98 17.36 17.00
N ALA A 804 -12.26 16.98 17.14
CA ALA A 804 -13.11 17.30 18.29
C ALA A 804 -13.09 18.80 18.70
N GLY A 805 -13.00 19.70 17.71
CA GLY A 805 -12.90 21.15 17.92
C GLY A 805 -11.47 21.70 18.00
N GLY A 806 -10.45 20.85 17.85
CA GLY A 806 -9.06 21.26 17.70
C GLY A 806 -8.77 21.96 16.38
N SER A 807 -7.60 22.61 16.32
CA SER A 807 -7.15 23.39 15.16
C SER A 807 -5.79 22.91 14.64
N ILE A 808 -5.64 22.97 13.32
CA ILE A 808 -4.36 22.80 12.62
C ILE A 808 -4.00 24.08 11.89
N TYR A 809 -2.70 24.28 11.67
CA TYR A 809 -2.14 25.53 11.15
C TYR A 809 -1.13 25.27 10.04
N ALA A 810 -1.09 26.18 9.08
CA ALA A 810 -0.06 26.26 8.05
C ALA A 810 0.66 27.61 8.13
N GLY A 811 1.99 27.57 8.20
CA GLY A 811 2.86 28.73 8.39
C GLY A 811 3.44 28.84 9.81
N ALA A 812 4.77 28.86 9.90
CA ALA A 812 5.57 29.04 11.12
C ALA A 812 5.82 30.53 11.43
N GLY A 813 6.19 30.84 12.68
CA GLY A 813 6.48 32.21 13.12
C GLY A 813 5.31 32.91 13.84
N PRO A 814 5.11 34.23 13.66
CA PRO A 814 5.63 35.05 12.57
C PRO A 814 7.04 35.61 12.84
N ILE A 815 7.74 36.01 11.77
CA ILE A 815 8.89 36.91 11.85
C ILE A 815 8.45 38.27 11.32
N GLY A 816 8.32 39.25 12.22
CA GLY A 816 7.63 40.51 11.91
C GLY A 816 6.13 40.25 11.69
N SER A 817 5.59 40.69 10.56
CA SER A 817 4.19 40.45 10.18
C SER A 817 3.97 39.18 9.35
N ASN A 818 5.04 38.47 8.98
CA ASN A 818 4.99 37.41 7.98
C ASN A 818 5.24 36.05 8.61
N PHE A 819 4.43 35.07 8.24
CA PHE A 819 4.66 33.66 8.53
C PHE A 819 5.53 33.03 7.44
N SER A 820 6.02 31.81 7.70
CA SER A 820 6.73 31.06 6.68
C SER A 820 5.83 30.85 5.46
N PRO A 821 6.33 31.11 4.23
CA PRO A 821 5.44 31.13 3.08
C PRO A 821 4.89 29.75 2.75
N THR A 822 3.57 29.60 2.75
CA THR A 822 2.92 28.41 2.16
C THR A 822 2.88 28.60 0.65
N ARG A 823 3.26 27.56 -0.10
CA ARG A 823 3.47 27.65 -1.54
C ARG A 823 2.92 26.42 -2.26
N LEU A 824 2.19 26.65 -3.35
CA LEU A 824 1.86 25.66 -4.37
C LEU A 824 2.61 26.04 -5.64
N THR A 825 3.35 25.12 -6.25
CA THR A 825 4.18 25.37 -7.44
C THR A 825 3.92 24.31 -8.49
N LEU A 826 3.84 24.75 -9.75
CA LEU A 826 3.69 23.93 -10.93
C LEU A 826 4.83 24.27 -11.90
N ILE A 827 5.57 23.25 -12.32
CA ILE A 827 6.65 23.35 -13.31
C ILE A 827 6.17 22.65 -14.59
N PRO A 828 5.94 23.38 -15.69
CA PRO A 828 5.52 22.76 -16.95
C PRO A 828 6.70 22.11 -17.67
N ILE A 829 6.49 20.90 -18.18
CA ILE A 829 7.48 20.11 -18.91
C ILE A 829 6.85 19.65 -20.23
N GLY A 830 7.23 20.33 -21.32
CA GLY A 830 6.71 20.05 -22.67
C GLY A 830 5.32 20.63 -22.97
N CYS A 831 4.82 21.55 -22.14
CA CYS A 831 3.63 22.34 -22.43
C CYS A 831 3.97 23.47 -23.43
#